data_AF-A0A2S0VN95-F1
#
_entry.id   AF-A0A2S0VN95-F1
#
_cell.length_a   1.000
_cell.length_b   1.000
_cell.length_c   1.000
_cell.angle_alpha   90.00
_cell.angle_beta   90.00
_cell.angle_gamma   90.00
#
_symmetry.space_group_name_H-M   'P 1'
#
loop_
_entity.id
_entity.type
_entity.pdbx_description
1 polymer ?
#
loop_
_entity_poly.entity_id
_entity_poly.type
_entity_poly.pdbx_seq_one_letter_code
_entity_poly.pdbx_strand_id
1 'polypeptide(L)'
;MSQVFVFPGQGSQHVGMGEALFERYPDWVLIADEILGYSIVELCLQDPNGVLNQTQYTQPALFFVSALQYHDYLQNGGQQPDYLAGHSLGEYAALYAAGAFDLATGLKLVQKRGELMAQAPKGAMAAVMSLPLEQVVTTLQGSQFNGIDIANINSREQIIVSGLFDDIGAAESLFSEQGARYVPLKVSAAFHSRYMASVATEFAEFAKQFAFKPLQLPVVANVTARPYPEQDYFPLLQQQIAGSVLWYESVSWLLDQGYKEFEEIGPGMVLSKMVRTIKDTPMAKSQLNLLEQQRAKQISEQRPVLPASQRKNLLMFAGQGSQYFGMAQELYQYHPEFKRQLELCDQAFIELAGYSLIDEIYQSPASDEFDYLASSHPAIYCVSYALYQTLLAEGIKPDAVLGHSLGEFVAATVAGVFDFTTGLKLVVKQAQLLEQKAEKGAMMSVMTDQQTWQRLVGQRPDVYIAGVNHQGNLLISGDRQALSQIQASLSSTITDGQPTHSQSIHSQSIHSQILPVQYAFHSNAIKAIESEYLAELAKVEFNDPAIALHSCLSQAQVEQFTPEHLWQVISEPVHFISTVNAIDIGQFNLIDMSATGSLASLVKHGVGDSRHVKAFTLINQFGRNRETLQQTVELLAD
;
A
#
# COMPACT_ATOMS: atom_id res chain seq x y z
N MET A 1 -19.81 -27.66 31.28
CA MET A 1 -18.96 -28.15 30.18
C MET A 1 -18.37 -26.94 29.52
N SER A 2 -17.12 -26.98 29.07
CA SER A 2 -16.51 -25.80 28.46
C SER A 2 -17.16 -25.48 27.11
N GLN A 3 -17.66 -24.26 26.94
CA GLN A 3 -18.56 -23.87 25.87
C GLN A 3 -18.04 -22.64 25.11
N VAL A 4 -18.15 -22.69 23.78
CA VAL A 4 -17.83 -21.57 22.89
C VAL A 4 -19.12 -21.02 22.33
N PHE A 5 -19.32 -19.70 22.41
CA PHE A 5 -20.39 -19.04 21.66
C PHE A 5 -19.86 -18.50 20.35
N VAL A 6 -20.58 -18.78 19.27
CA VAL A 6 -20.27 -18.31 17.93
C VAL A 6 -21.37 -17.39 17.40
N PHE A 7 -21.00 -16.26 16.82
CA PHE A 7 -21.95 -15.25 16.34
C PHE A 7 -21.95 -15.19 14.81
N PRO A 8 -23.11 -15.34 14.15
CA PRO A 8 -23.19 -15.40 12.69
C PRO A 8 -22.93 -14.04 12.03
N GLY A 9 -22.39 -14.11 10.81
CA GLY A 9 -22.21 -12.96 9.92
C GLY A 9 -23.25 -12.91 8.80
N GLN A 10 -22.95 -12.05 7.81
CA GLN A 10 -23.76 -11.86 6.62
C GLN A 10 -24.00 -13.19 5.86
N GLY A 11 -25.25 -13.41 5.44
CA GLY A 11 -25.75 -14.67 4.88
C GLY A 11 -26.68 -15.44 5.82
N SER A 12 -26.78 -15.04 7.09
CA SER A 12 -27.63 -15.70 8.10
C SER A 12 -28.95 -14.95 8.35
N GLN A 13 -29.06 -13.71 7.85
CA GLN A 13 -30.27 -12.89 7.95
C GLN A 13 -31.42 -13.53 7.16
N HIS A 14 -32.62 -13.41 7.71
CA HIS A 14 -33.86 -13.83 7.06
C HIS A 14 -35.04 -13.06 7.66
N VAL A 15 -36.08 -12.87 6.86
CA VAL A 15 -37.33 -12.27 7.34
C VAL A 15 -37.95 -13.16 8.42
N GLY A 16 -38.36 -12.56 9.52
CA GLY A 16 -38.86 -13.23 10.73
C GLY A 16 -37.81 -13.40 11.84
N MET A 17 -36.55 -13.02 11.61
CA MET A 17 -35.52 -13.12 12.65
C MET A 17 -35.81 -12.17 13.82
N GLY A 18 -35.61 -12.66 15.04
CA GLY A 18 -35.76 -11.86 16.27
C GLY A 18 -37.20 -11.64 16.75
N GLU A 19 -38.22 -12.24 16.11
CA GLU A 19 -39.65 -12.04 16.42
C GLU A 19 -39.97 -12.11 17.92
N ALA A 20 -39.65 -13.23 18.58
CA ALA A 20 -39.92 -13.41 20.01
C ALA A 20 -39.09 -12.49 20.92
N LEU A 21 -37.97 -11.94 20.43
CA LEU A 21 -37.07 -11.10 21.22
C LEU A 21 -37.50 -9.63 21.19
N PHE A 22 -38.01 -9.13 20.06
CA PHE A 22 -38.43 -7.74 19.94
C PHE A 22 -39.58 -7.38 20.88
N GLU A 23 -40.56 -8.27 21.02
CA GLU A 23 -41.68 -8.07 21.98
C GLU A 23 -41.21 -8.09 23.44
N ARG A 24 -40.15 -8.87 23.74
CA ARG A 24 -39.62 -9.03 25.09
C ARG A 24 -38.73 -7.88 25.53
N TYR A 25 -38.07 -7.21 24.58
CA TYR A 25 -37.10 -6.14 24.84
C TYR A 25 -37.45 -4.83 24.10
N PRO A 26 -38.64 -4.25 24.35
CA PRO A 26 -39.12 -3.07 23.62
C PRO A 26 -38.22 -1.83 23.82
N ASP A 27 -37.60 -1.67 24.99
CA ASP A 27 -36.69 -0.55 25.25
C ASP A 27 -35.42 -0.61 24.38
N TRP A 28 -34.91 -1.81 24.10
CA TRP A 28 -33.76 -2.00 23.22
C TRP A 28 -34.14 -1.72 21.76
N VAL A 29 -35.35 -2.10 21.36
CA VAL A 29 -35.90 -1.78 20.04
C VAL A 29 -35.99 -0.26 19.86
N LEU A 30 -36.49 0.48 20.86
CA LEU A 30 -36.56 1.94 20.79
C LEU A 30 -35.18 2.58 20.62
N ILE A 31 -34.17 2.11 21.38
CA ILE A 31 -32.78 2.57 21.25
C ILE A 31 -32.24 2.27 19.85
N ALA A 32 -32.51 1.06 19.33
CA ALA A 32 -32.06 0.68 18.00
C ALA A 32 -32.70 1.54 16.92
N ASP A 33 -34.02 1.75 16.98
CA ASP A 33 -34.76 2.56 16.02
C ASP A 33 -34.28 4.02 16.03
N GLU A 34 -33.99 4.59 17.20
CA GLU A 34 -33.44 5.94 17.33
C GLU A 34 -32.05 6.06 16.69
N ILE A 35 -31.16 5.07 16.91
CA ILE A 35 -29.81 5.06 16.33
C ILE A 35 -29.85 4.83 14.82
N LEU A 36 -30.70 3.91 14.37
CA LEU A 36 -30.76 3.49 12.97
C LEU A 36 -31.52 4.47 12.09
N GLY A 37 -32.47 5.21 12.66
CA GLY A 37 -33.37 6.11 11.93
C GLY A 37 -34.48 5.38 11.17
N TYR A 38 -34.67 4.08 11.42
CA TYR A 38 -35.72 3.24 10.83
C TYR A 38 -36.09 2.12 11.81
N SER A 39 -37.25 1.48 11.61
CA SER A 39 -37.68 0.40 12.49
C SER A 39 -36.91 -0.90 12.23
N ILE A 40 -36.15 -1.36 13.23
CA ILE A 40 -35.44 -2.64 13.17
C ILE A 40 -36.41 -3.82 13.14
N VAL A 41 -37.57 -3.68 13.77
CA VAL A 41 -38.63 -4.70 13.79
C VAL A 41 -39.26 -4.84 12.41
N GLU A 42 -39.64 -3.74 11.77
CA GLU A 42 -40.20 -3.78 10.41
C GLU A 42 -39.20 -4.38 9.41
N LEU A 43 -37.93 -3.95 9.49
CA LEU A 43 -36.85 -4.51 8.67
C LEU A 43 -36.68 -6.02 8.87
N CYS A 44 -36.64 -6.50 10.12
CA CYS A 44 -36.34 -7.90 10.42
C CYS A 44 -37.55 -8.83 10.21
N LEU A 45 -38.78 -8.38 10.48
CA LEU A 45 -39.98 -9.22 10.45
C LEU A 45 -40.75 -9.17 9.14
N GLN A 46 -40.68 -8.07 8.41
CA GLN A 46 -41.51 -7.85 7.22
C GLN A 46 -40.67 -7.55 5.98
N ASP A 47 -39.56 -6.81 6.13
CA ASP A 47 -38.71 -6.34 5.04
C ASP A 47 -39.51 -5.79 3.83
N PRO A 48 -40.44 -4.84 4.04
CA PRO A 48 -41.42 -4.44 3.02
C PRO A 48 -40.77 -3.86 1.75
N ASN A 49 -39.55 -3.33 1.89
CA ASN A 49 -38.78 -2.75 0.80
C ASN A 49 -37.73 -3.72 0.21
N GLY A 50 -37.61 -4.95 0.74
CA GLY A 50 -36.65 -5.94 0.27
C GLY A 50 -35.18 -5.54 0.47
N VAL A 51 -34.87 -4.78 1.52
CA VAL A 51 -33.56 -4.17 1.77
C VAL A 51 -32.72 -4.93 2.79
N LEU A 52 -33.27 -5.94 3.48
CA LEU A 52 -32.55 -6.72 4.50
C LEU A 52 -31.28 -7.41 3.97
N ASN A 53 -31.17 -7.61 2.65
CA ASN A 53 -29.98 -8.18 2.01
C ASN A 53 -28.95 -7.14 1.54
N GLN A 54 -29.21 -5.85 1.73
CA GLN A 54 -28.23 -4.80 1.43
C GLN A 54 -27.36 -4.57 2.66
N THR A 55 -26.04 -4.62 2.48
CA THR A 55 -25.02 -4.66 3.55
C THR A 55 -25.23 -3.63 4.67
N GLN A 56 -25.64 -2.41 4.33
CA GLN A 56 -25.88 -1.32 5.28
C GLN A 56 -27.07 -1.57 6.23
N TYR A 57 -28.04 -2.40 5.84
CA TYR A 57 -29.15 -2.84 6.69
C TYR A 57 -28.88 -4.21 7.31
N THR A 58 -28.22 -5.11 6.57
CA THR A 58 -27.88 -6.47 7.04
C THR A 58 -27.03 -6.45 8.30
N GLN A 59 -25.98 -5.61 8.34
CA GLN A 59 -25.02 -5.62 9.45
C GLN A 59 -25.63 -5.18 10.78
N PRO A 60 -26.34 -4.04 10.87
CA PRO A 60 -27.06 -3.66 12.09
C PRO A 60 -28.07 -4.71 12.55
N ALA A 61 -28.84 -5.27 11.61
CA ALA A 61 -29.87 -6.25 11.93
C ALA A 61 -29.30 -7.53 12.54
N LEU A 62 -28.22 -8.07 11.95
CA LEU A 62 -27.53 -9.24 12.50
C LEU A 62 -26.91 -8.98 13.87
N PHE A 63 -26.24 -7.85 14.04
CA PHE A 63 -25.63 -7.49 15.33
C PHE A 63 -26.71 -7.35 16.41
N PHE A 64 -27.78 -6.61 16.14
CA PHE A 64 -28.83 -6.34 17.11
C PHE A 64 -29.58 -7.62 17.54
N VAL A 65 -29.97 -8.46 16.59
CA VAL A 65 -30.63 -9.75 16.90
C VAL A 65 -29.70 -10.67 17.69
N SER A 66 -28.42 -10.73 17.33
CA SER A 66 -27.44 -11.56 18.06
C SER A 66 -27.18 -11.04 19.48
N ALA A 67 -27.11 -9.72 19.65
CA ALA A 67 -26.98 -9.07 20.95
C ALA A 67 -28.21 -9.30 21.85
N LEU A 68 -29.42 -9.23 21.28
CA LEU A 68 -30.67 -9.55 21.98
C LEU A 68 -30.73 -11.02 22.39
N GLN A 69 -30.35 -11.93 21.50
CA GLN A 69 -30.37 -13.37 21.80
C GLN A 69 -29.36 -13.72 22.90
N TYR A 70 -28.17 -13.13 22.86
CA TYR A 70 -27.18 -13.27 23.94
C TYR A 70 -27.70 -12.71 25.27
N HIS A 71 -28.31 -11.52 25.23
CA HIS A 71 -28.91 -10.91 26.42
C HIS A 71 -30.03 -11.77 27.01
N ASP A 72 -30.96 -12.27 26.19
CA ASP A 72 -32.05 -13.15 26.61
C ASP A 72 -31.52 -14.45 27.22
N TYR A 73 -30.51 -15.06 26.60
CA TYR A 73 -29.85 -16.25 27.15
C TYR A 73 -29.34 -16.02 28.59
N LEU A 74 -28.67 -14.89 28.83
CA LEU A 74 -28.19 -14.55 30.18
C LEU A 74 -29.33 -14.25 31.16
N GLN A 75 -30.38 -13.52 30.72
CA GLN A 75 -31.54 -13.20 31.57
C GLN A 75 -32.30 -14.46 32.01
N ASN A 76 -32.26 -15.52 31.21
CA ASN A 76 -32.89 -16.81 31.53
C ASN A 76 -31.96 -17.78 32.29
N GLY A 77 -30.88 -17.28 32.92
CA GLY A 77 -29.99 -18.07 33.77
C GLY A 77 -28.87 -18.81 33.01
N GLY A 78 -28.65 -18.46 31.74
CA GLY A 78 -27.54 -18.94 30.94
C GLY A 78 -26.18 -18.62 31.56
N GLN A 79 -25.20 -19.49 31.34
CA GLN A 79 -23.85 -19.33 31.87
C GLN A 79 -22.95 -18.65 30.84
N GLN A 80 -21.95 -17.88 31.31
CA GLN A 80 -20.99 -17.29 30.39
C GLN A 80 -20.18 -18.38 29.67
N PRO A 81 -19.89 -18.21 28.36
CA PRO A 81 -19.04 -19.13 27.63
C PRO A 81 -17.57 -18.93 28.05
N ASP A 82 -16.74 -19.95 27.82
CA ASP A 82 -15.30 -19.85 28.04
C ASP A 82 -14.60 -19.07 26.92
N TYR A 83 -15.17 -19.07 25.71
CA TYR A 83 -14.66 -18.37 24.54
C TYR A 83 -15.79 -17.83 23.67
N LEU A 84 -15.49 -16.73 22.99
CA LEU A 84 -16.36 -16.09 22.02
C LEU A 84 -15.65 -16.07 20.67
N ALA A 85 -16.38 -16.28 19.58
CA ALA A 85 -15.88 -16.05 18.23
C ALA A 85 -17.02 -15.57 17.35
N GLY A 86 -16.75 -14.73 16.36
CA GLY A 86 -17.80 -14.26 15.46
C GLY A 86 -17.31 -14.22 14.03
N HIS A 87 -18.19 -14.53 13.07
CA HIS A 87 -17.80 -14.58 11.65
C HIS A 87 -18.03 -13.21 11.02
N SER A 88 -16.95 -12.52 10.63
CA SER A 88 -16.99 -11.16 10.07
C SER A 88 -17.78 -10.19 10.97
N LEU A 89 -18.97 -9.75 10.56
CA LEU A 89 -19.87 -8.92 11.38
C LEU A 89 -20.11 -9.54 12.76
N GLY A 90 -20.24 -10.86 12.86
CA GLY A 90 -20.45 -11.56 14.13
C GLY A 90 -19.35 -11.27 15.16
N GLU A 91 -18.13 -10.90 14.74
CA GLU A 91 -17.06 -10.53 15.65
C GLU A 91 -17.41 -9.30 16.50
N TYR A 92 -18.22 -8.38 15.98
CA TYR A 92 -18.73 -7.24 16.75
C TYR A 92 -19.70 -7.69 17.84
N ALA A 93 -20.54 -8.69 17.57
CA ALA A 93 -21.42 -9.29 18.59
C ALA A 93 -20.62 -10.07 19.65
N ALA A 94 -19.53 -10.75 19.24
CA ALA A 94 -18.60 -11.39 20.16
C ALA A 94 -17.88 -10.37 21.06
N LEU A 95 -17.39 -9.26 20.50
CA LEU A 95 -16.77 -8.18 21.27
C LEU A 95 -17.77 -7.50 22.22
N TYR A 96 -19.00 -7.28 21.78
CA TYR A 96 -20.09 -6.81 22.64
C TYR A 96 -20.33 -7.77 23.81
N ALA A 97 -20.46 -9.07 23.54
CA ALA A 97 -20.64 -10.09 24.57
C ALA A 97 -19.45 -10.17 25.56
N ALA A 98 -18.24 -9.85 25.10
CA ALA A 98 -17.05 -9.74 25.93
C ALA A 98 -16.94 -8.42 26.72
N GLY A 99 -17.90 -7.49 26.55
CA GLY A 99 -17.93 -6.22 27.26
C GLY A 99 -17.05 -5.12 26.66
N ALA A 100 -16.58 -5.28 25.42
CA ALA A 100 -15.75 -4.28 24.71
C ALA A 100 -16.42 -2.91 24.63
N PHE A 101 -17.74 -2.88 24.44
CA PHE A 101 -18.56 -1.68 24.32
C PHE A 101 -20.02 -2.01 24.64
N ASP A 102 -20.83 -0.98 24.86
CA ASP A 102 -22.28 -1.14 25.08
C ASP A 102 -23.05 -1.35 23.75
N LEU A 103 -24.34 -1.69 23.87
CA LEU A 103 -25.22 -1.96 22.73
C LEU A 103 -25.28 -0.78 21.75
N ALA A 104 -25.46 0.43 22.27
CA ALA A 104 -25.61 1.63 21.46
C ALA A 104 -24.35 1.93 20.65
N THR A 105 -23.17 1.78 21.27
CA THR A 105 -21.87 1.91 20.62
C THR A 105 -21.69 0.83 19.57
N GLY A 106 -21.96 -0.43 19.92
CA GLY A 106 -21.86 -1.55 18.99
C GLY A 106 -22.74 -1.35 17.76
N LEU A 107 -23.98 -0.89 17.96
CA LEU A 107 -24.92 -0.63 16.87
C LEU A 107 -24.46 0.51 15.95
N LYS A 108 -23.94 1.61 16.52
CA LYS A 108 -23.35 2.72 15.73
C LYS A 108 -22.12 2.27 14.93
N LEU A 109 -21.26 1.43 15.54
CA LEU A 109 -20.10 0.88 14.85
C LEU A 109 -20.52 0.02 13.66
N VAL A 110 -21.45 -0.93 13.84
CA VAL A 110 -21.87 -1.81 12.73
C VAL A 110 -22.72 -1.09 11.69
N GLN A 111 -23.48 -0.06 12.07
CA GLN A 111 -24.18 0.82 11.13
C GLN A 111 -23.18 1.54 10.23
N LYS A 112 -22.15 2.18 10.82
CA LYS A 112 -21.13 2.87 10.03
C LYS A 112 -20.30 1.90 9.19
N ARG A 113 -19.94 0.73 9.75
CA ARG A 113 -19.26 -0.34 9.00
C ARG A 113 -20.09 -0.78 7.80
N GLY A 114 -21.37 -1.06 8.00
CA GLY A 114 -22.30 -1.46 6.94
C GLY A 114 -22.45 -0.40 5.85
N GLU A 115 -22.59 0.88 6.24
CA GLU A 115 -22.66 2.03 5.34
C GLU A 115 -21.40 2.14 4.47
N LEU A 116 -20.22 2.18 5.09
CA LEU A 116 -18.95 2.36 4.37
C LEU A 116 -18.64 1.17 3.46
N MET A 117 -18.91 -0.05 3.92
CA MET A 117 -18.74 -1.25 3.10
C MET A 117 -19.70 -1.26 1.91
N ALA A 118 -20.92 -0.74 2.04
CA ALA A 118 -21.86 -0.63 0.93
C ALA A 118 -21.43 0.41 -0.12
N GLN A 119 -20.65 1.42 0.27
CA GLN A 119 -20.12 2.47 -0.61
C GLN A 119 -18.80 2.09 -1.30
N ALA A 120 -18.22 0.94 -0.94
CA ALA A 120 -16.96 0.51 -1.52
C ALA A 120 -17.05 0.34 -3.06
N PRO A 121 -15.90 0.40 -3.77
CA PRO A 121 -15.88 0.18 -5.22
C PRO A 121 -16.57 -1.11 -5.62
N LYS A 122 -17.21 -1.08 -6.80
CA LYS A 122 -17.96 -2.23 -7.33
C LYS A 122 -17.05 -3.47 -7.40
N GLY A 123 -17.44 -4.50 -6.65
CA GLY A 123 -16.73 -5.76 -6.56
C GLY A 123 -17.70 -6.93 -6.46
N ALA A 124 -17.16 -8.12 -6.26
CA ALA A 124 -17.93 -9.32 -6.03
C ALA A 124 -17.17 -10.30 -5.12
N MET A 125 -17.89 -11.33 -4.69
CA MET A 125 -17.33 -12.44 -3.94
C MET A 125 -17.90 -13.75 -4.49
N ALA A 126 -17.15 -14.84 -4.38
CA ALA A 126 -17.61 -16.17 -4.74
C ALA A 126 -17.06 -17.23 -3.79
N ALA A 127 -17.87 -18.25 -3.52
CA ALA A 127 -17.42 -19.45 -2.84
C ALA A 127 -16.80 -20.43 -3.83
N VAL A 128 -15.55 -20.78 -3.59
CA VAL A 128 -14.84 -21.90 -4.22
C VAL A 128 -14.96 -23.09 -3.28
N MET A 129 -15.70 -24.11 -3.71
CA MET A 129 -15.93 -25.33 -2.93
C MET A 129 -15.21 -26.52 -3.55
N SER A 130 -14.89 -27.52 -2.74
CA SER A 130 -14.22 -28.79 -3.11
C SER A 130 -12.72 -28.68 -3.39
N LEU A 131 -12.11 -27.49 -3.26
CA LEU A 131 -10.66 -27.31 -3.36
C LEU A 131 -10.09 -26.82 -2.03
N PRO A 132 -8.95 -27.37 -1.57
CA PRO A 132 -8.25 -26.85 -0.41
C PRO A 132 -7.58 -25.50 -0.70
N LEU A 133 -7.34 -24.72 0.36
CA LEU A 133 -6.72 -23.39 0.29
C LEU A 133 -5.47 -23.35 -0.58
N GLU A 134 -4.57 -24.32 -0.40
CA GLU A 134 -3.30 -24.39 -1.15
C GLU A 134 -3.54 -24.43 -2.66
N GLN A 135 -4.51 -25.23 -3.12
CA GLN A 135 -4.86 -25.31 -4.53
C GLN A 135 -5.53 -24.02 -5.02
N VAL A 136 -6.38 -23.39 -4.20
CA VAL A 136 -6.99 -22.09 -4.56
C VAL A 136 -5.91 -21.02 -4.72
N VAL A 137 -4.94 -20.97 -3.80
CA VAL A 137 -3.80 -20.02 -3.85
C VAL A 137 -2.91 -20.30 -5.07
N THR A 138 -2.51 -21.55 -5.30
CA THR A 138 -1.71 -21.92 -6.48
C THR A 138 -2.44 -21.59 -7.79
N THR A 139 -3.75 -21.84 -7.83
CA THR A 139 -4.59 -21.52 -8.99
C THR A 139 -4.59 -20.02 -9.27
N LEU A 140 -4.78 -19.19 -8.25
CA LEU A 140 -4.76 -17.72 -8.41
C LEU A 140 -3.37 -17.22 -8.81
N GLN A 141 -2.31 -17.70 -8.16
CA GLN A 141 -0.92 -17.33 -8.47
C GLN A 141 -0.47 -17.71 -9.88
N GLY A 142 -0.98 -18.84 -10.40
CA GLY A 142 -0.72 -19.29 -11.76
C GLY A 142 -1.62 -18.64 -12.81
N SER A 143 -2.56 -17.79 -12.41
CA SER A 143 -3.52 -17.14 -13.30
C SER A 143 -3.17 -15.68 -13.56
N GLN A 144 -3.92 -15.05 -14.47
CA GLN A 144 -3.84 -13.62 -14.76
C GLN A 144 -4.51 -12.73 -13.70
N PHE A 145 -5.22 -13.32 -12.72
CA PHE A 145 -6.02 -12.58 -11.74
C PHE A 145 -5.19 -12.11 -10.54
N ASN A 146 -4.54 -10.96 -10.68
CA ASN A 146 -3.74 -10.33 -9.61
C ASN A 146 -4.59 -9.49 -8.62
N GLY A 147 -5.86 -9.28 -8.95
CA GLY A 147 -6.83 -8.48 -8.19
C GLY A 147 -7.82 -9.28 -7.36
N ILE A 148 -7.63 -10.59 -7.21
CA ILE A 148 -8.49 -11.47 -6.41
C ILE A 148 -7.77 -11.87 -5.11
N ASP A 149 -8.40 -11.57 -3.98
CA ASP A 149 -7.91 -11.92 -2.64
C ASP A 149 -8.76 -13.04 -2.02
N ILE A 150 -8.16 -13.79 -1.10
CA ILE A 150 -8.86 -14.76 -0.25
C ILE A 150 -9.58 -13.99 0.86
N ALA A 151 -10.91 -13.93 0.80
CA ALA A 151 -11.74 -13.21 1.76
C ALA A 151 -12.05 -14.02 3.02
N ASN A 152 -12.39 -15.30 2.86
CA ASN A 152 -12.72 -16.17 3.98
C ASN A 152 -12.18 -17.58 3.74
N ILE A 153 -11.66 -18.19 4.79
CA ILE A 153 -11.30 -19.61 4.82
C ILE A 153 -12.31 -20.26 5.77
N ASN A 154 -13.45 -20.70 5.24
CA ASN A 154 -14.59 -21.15 6.05
C ASN A 154 -14.45 -22.60 6.52
N SER A 155 -13.86 -23.47 5.70
CA SER A 155 -13.49 -24.84 6.08
C SER A 155 -12.35 -25.30 5.18
N ARG A 156 -11.91 -26.56 5.33
CA ARG A 156 -10.84 -27.15 4.51
C ARG A 156 -11.05 -26.93 3.01
N GLU A 157 -12.28 -27.09 2.53
CA GLU A 157 -12.63 -27.07 1.10
C GLU A 157 -13.73 -26.05 0.79
N GLN A 158 -13.91 -25.02 1.62
CA GLN A 158 -14.82 -23.91 1.35
C GLN A 158 -14.08 -22.60 1.57
N ILE A 159 -13.64 -22.00 0.46
CA ILE A 159 -12.85 -20.78 0.44
C ILE A 159 -13.66 -19.70 -0.28
N ILE A 160 -13.69 -18.50 0.26
CA ILE A 160 -14.35 -17.36 -0.39
C ILE A 160 -13.27 -16.48 -0.99
N VAL A 161 -13.41 -16.20 -2.29
CA VAL A 161 -12.58 -15.24 -3.02
C VAL A 161 -13.34 -13.94 -3.22
N SER A 162 -12.63 -12.82 -3.31
CA SER A 162 -13.21 -11.50 -3.54
C SER A 162 -12.31 -10.63 -4.40
N GLY A 163 -12.90 -9.76 -5.21
CA GLY A 163 -12.17 -8.91 -6.13
C GLY A 163 -13.10 -8.03 -6.94
N LEU A 164 -12.56 -7.40 -7.99
CA LEU A 164 -13.39 -6.64 -8.92
C LEU A 164 -14.45 -7.56 -9.56
N PHE A 165 -15.60 -6.98 -9.90
CA PHE A 165 -16.75 -7.74 -10.37
C PHE A 165 -16.43 -8.61 -11.58
N ASP A 166 -15.72 -8.04 -12.56
CA ASP A 166 -15.37 -8.73 -13.80
C ASP A 166 -14.34 -9.84 -13.57
N ASP A 167 -13.35 -9.62 -12.69
CA ASP A 167 -12.33 -10.63 -12.35
C ASP A 167 -12.97 -11.85 -11.67
N ILE A 168 -13.88 -11.62 -10.72
CA ILE A 168 -14.60 -12.71 -10.02
C ILE A 168 -15.49 -13.48 -10.98
N GLY A 169 -16.18 -12.80 -11.90
CA GLY A 169 -16.95 -13.47 -12.94
C GLY A 169 -16.08 -14.32 -13.86
N ALA A 170 -14.94 -13.79 -14.29
CA ALA A 170 -14.01 -14.48 -15.19
C ALA A 170 -13.25 -15.64 -14.52
N ALA A 171 -13.09 -15.61 -13.19
CA ALA A 171 -12.41 -16.67 -12.44
C ALA A 171 -13.22 -17.96 -12.28
N GLU A 172 -14.52 -17.98 -12.63
CA GLU A 172 -15.37 -19.16 -12.47
C GLU A 172 -14.82 -20.39 -13.22
N SER A 173 -14.42 -20.22 -14.49
CA SER A 173 -13.90 -21.33 -15.30
C SER A 173 -12.59 -21.89 -14.75
N LEU A 174 -11.72 -21.00 -14.26
CA LEU A 174 -10.41 -21.35 -13.69
C LEU A 174 -10.52 -22.37 -12.55
N PHE A 175 -11.53 -22.23 -11.69
CA PHE A 175 -11.77 -23.15 -10.59
C PHE A 175 -12.64 -24.34 -11.01
N SER A 176 -13.64 -24.11 -11.87
CA SER A 176 -14.56 -25.17 -12.31
C SER A 176 -13.86 -26.25 -13.13
N GLU A 177 -12.87 -25.87 -13.96
CA GLU A 177 -12.03 -26.81 -14.72
C GLU A 177 -11.18 -27.73 -13.82
N GLN A 178 -10.91 -27.31 -12.59
CA GLN A 178 -10.21 -28.10 -11.58
C GLN A 178 -11.16 -28.90 -10.68
N GLY A 179 -12.46 -28.94 -11.01
CA GLY A 179 -13.48 -29.69 -10.28
C GLY A 179 -14.06 -28.94 -9.08
N ALA A 180 -13.76 -27.64 -8.92
CA ALA A 180 -14.40 -26.82 -7.90
C ALA A 180 -15.87 -26.56 -8.25
N ARG A 181 -16.71 -26.44 -7.22
CA ARG A 181 -18.01 -25.77 -7.39
C ARG A 181 -17.84 -24.29 -7.06
N TYR A 182 -18.03 -23.44 -8.06
CA TYR A 182 -17.96 -21.98 -7.92
C TYR A 182 -19.36 -21.39 -7.70
N VAL A 183 -19.55 -20.58 -6.67
CA VAL A 183 -20.85 -20.00 -6.34
C VAL A 183 -20.72 -18.50 -6.08
N PRO A 184 -21.14 -17.64 -7.02
CA PRO A 184 -21.20 -16.19 -6.79
C PRO A 184 -22.09 -15.85 -5.58
N LEU A 185 -21.60 -14.95 -4.72
CA LEU A 185 -22.33 -14.50 -3.54
C LEU A 185 -23.12 -13.24 -3.85
N LYS A 186 -24.28 -13.08 -3.19
CA LYS A 186 -25.16 -11.91 -3.34
C LYS A 186 -24.62 -10.72 -2.54
N VAL A 187 -23.53 -10.12 -3.02
CA VAL A 187 -22.90 -8.92 -2.45
C VAL A 187 -22.42 -7.99 -3.57
N SER A 188 -22.29 -6.70 -3.28
CA SER A 188 -21.98 -5.66 -4.27
C SER A 188 -20.51 -5.19 -4.26
N ALA A 189 -19.69 -5.75 -3.36
CA ALA A 189 -18.32 -5.30 -3.13
C ALA A 189 -17.40 -6.47 -2.74
N ALA A 190 -16.10 -6.24 -2.86
CA ALA A 190 -15.05 -7.19 -2.55
C ALA A 190 -14.68 -7.15 -1.06
N PHE A 191 -15.54 -7.66 -0.18
CA PHE A 191 -15.28 -7.62 1.27
C PHE A 191 -14.09 -8.48 1.67
N HIS A 192 -13.39 -8.08 2.75
CA HIS A 192 -12.21 -8.78 3.27
C HIS A 192 -11.08 -8.89 2.23
N SER A 193 -10.81 -7.80 1.54
CA SER A 193 -9.76 -7.69 0.51
C SER A 193 -9.04 -6.35 0.58
N ARG A 194 -8.01 -6.19 -0.25
CA ARG A 194 -7.30 -4.92 -0.45
C ARG A 194 -8.24 -3.76 -0.82
N TYR A 195 -9.38 -4.03 -1.47
CA TYR A 195 -10.33 -2.97 -1.87
C TYR A 195 -11.07 -2.37 -0.68
N MET A 196 -10.99 -2.98 0.50
CA MET A 196 -11.55 -2.45 1.74
C MET A 196 -10.54 -1.61 2.55
N ALA A 197 -9.30 -1.42 2.08
CA ALA A 197 -8.27 -0.70 2.85
C ALA A 197 -8.66 0.76 3.18
N SER A 198 -9.25 1.48 2.22
CA SER A 198 -9.77 2.84 2.46
C SER A 198 -10.94 2.83 3.44
N VAL A 199 -11.87 1.89 3.27
CA VAL A 199 -13.03 1.68 4.17
C VAL A 199 -12.58 1.38 5.59
N ALA A 200 -11.55 0.54 5.77
CA ALA A 200 -10.98 0.24 7.07
C ALA A 200 -10.37 1.48 7.74
N THR A 201 -9.71 2.34 6.96
CA THR A 201 -9.13 3.60 7.46
C THR A 201 -10.23 4.57 7.89
N GLU A 202 -11.25 4.77 7.06
CA GLU A 202 -12.37 5.66 7.37
C GLU A 202 -13.19 5.16 8.58
N PHE A 203 -13.43 3.85 8.64
CA PHE A 203 -14.05 3.23 9.80
C PHE A 203 -13.22 3.45 11.07
N ALA A 204 -11.90 3.35 10.98
CA ALA A 204 -11.03 3.55 12.13
C ALA A 204 -11.11 4.99 12.67
N GLU A 205 -11.13 5.99 11.78
CA GLU A 205 -11.32 7.39 12.20
C GLU A 205 -12.67 7.61 12.91
N PHE A 206 -13.75 7.03 12.40
CA PHE A 206 -15.05 7.09 13.07
C PHE A 206 -15.02 6.39 14.44
N ALA A 207 -14.39 5.22 14.53
CA ALA A 207 -14.43 4.41 15.74
C ALA A 207 -13.59 4.99 16.89
N LYS A 208 -12.60 5.86 16.62
CA LYS A 208 -11.80 6.58 17.64
C LYS A 208 -12.64 7.43 18.59
N GLN A 209 -13.85 7.81 18.22
CA GLN A 209 -14.74 8.59 19.09
C GLN A 209 -15.37 7.77 20.23
N PHE A 210 -15.18 6.44 20.23
CA PHE A 210 -15.72 5.54 21.24
C PHE A 210 -14.63 4.94 22.13
N ALA A 211 -15.01 4.64 23.36
CA ALA A 211 -14.13 3.94 24.30
C ALA A 211 -14.28 2.42 24.15
N PHE A 212 -13.17 1.74 23.91
CA PHE A 212 -13.06 0.27 23.91
C PHE A 212 -12.57 -0.18 25.29
N LYS A 213 -13.39 -0.96 26.00
CA LYS A 213 -13.13 -1.42 27.37
C LYS A 213 -12.33 -2.74 27.37
N PRO A 214 -11.53 -3.03 28.40
CA PRO A 214 -10.89 -4.33 28.54
C PRO A 214 -11.87 -5.49 28.37
N LEU A 215 -11.49 -6.52 27.60
CA LEU A 215 -12.34 -7.69 27.35
C LEU A 215 -12.46 -8.54 28.62
N GLN A 216 -13.69 -8.88 29.00
CA GLN A 216 -13.99 -9.71 30.16
C GLN A 216 -14.02 -11.21 29.84
N LEU A 217 -14.15 -11.55 28.55
CA LEU A 217 -14.15 -12.90 28.01
C LEU A 217 -13.23 -12.95 26.80
N PRO A 218 -12.50 -14.05 26.57
CA PRO A 218 -11.58 -14.12 25.44
C PRO A 218 -12.35 -14.26 24.12
N VAL A 219 -12.01 -13.41 23.15
CA VAL A 219 -12.61 -13.36 21.81
C VAL A 219 -11.57 -13.79 20.78
N VAL A 220 -11.86 -14.77 19.93
CA VAL A 220 -10.95 -15.15 18.83
C VAL A 220 -11.08 -14.18 17.66
N ALA A 221 -9.98 -13.49 17.32
CA ALA A 221 -9.92 -12.53 16.23
C ALA A 221 -9.87 -13.23 14.86
N ASN A 222 -10.62 -12.69 13.90
CA ASN A 222 -10.76 -13.24 12.54
C ASN A 222 -9.45 -13.22 11.76
N VAL A 223 -8.63 -12.19 11.96
CA VAL A 223 -7.41 -11.96 11.17
C VAL A 223 -6.19 -12.74 11.67
N THR A 224 -6.20 -13.16 12.95
CA THR A 224 -5.09 -13.91 13.55
C THR A 224 -5.46 -15.35 13.87
N ALA A 225 -6.76 -15.69 13.88
CA ALA A 225 -7.30 -16.92 14.43
C ALA A 225 -6.86 -17.19 15.88
N ARG A 226 -6.50 -16.15 16.63
CA ARG A 226 -6.06 -16.22 18.03
C ARG A 226 -6.85 -15.24 18.90
N PRO A 227 -6.84 -15.43 20.23
CA PRO A 227 -7.54 -14.52 21.13
C PRO A 227 -7.02 -13.09 20.96
N TYR A 228 -7.93 -12.13 20.95
CA TYR A 228 -7.61 -10.72 21.13
C TYR A 228 -6.84 -10.53 22.46
N PRO A 229 -5.89 -9.58 22.53
CA PRO A 229 -5.38 -9.12 23.82
C PRO A 229 -6.53 -8.51 24.63
N GLU A 230 -6.40 -8.52 25.95
CA GLU A 230 -7.42 -7.96 26.85
C GLU A 230 -7.68 -6.47 26.58
N GLN A 231 -6.63 -5.72 26.23
CA GLN A 231 -6.64 -4.30 25.93
C GLN A 231 -5.93 -4.04 24.59
N ASP A 232 -6.04 -2.81 24.06
CA ASP A 232 -5.37 -2.38 22.82
C ASP A 232 -5.65 -3.26 21.60
N TYR A 233 -6.81 -3.91 21.56
CA TYR A 233 -7.22 -4.82 20.50
C TYR A 233 -7.80 -4.13 19.26
N PHE A 234 -8.03 -2.82 19.31
CA PHE A 234 -8.64 -2.04 18.22
C PHE A 234 -7.92 -2.16 16.86
N PRO A 235 -6.57 -2.18 16.77
CA PRO A 235 -5.88 -2.35 15.49
C PRO A 235 -6.25 -3.64 14.75
N LEU A 236 -6.47 -4.74 15.49
CA LEU A 236 -6.90 -6.02 14.92
C LEU A 236 -8.34 -5.95 14.40
N LEU A 237 -9.23 -5.21 15.08
CA LEU A 237 -10.60 -4.97 14.63
C LEU A 237 -10.65 -4.07 13.38
N GLN A 238 -9.75 -3.09 13.27
CA GLN A 238 -9.58 -2.30 12.04
C GLN A 238 -9.10 -3.19 10.90
N GLN A 239 -8.04 -3.98 11.14
CA GLN A 239 -7.48 -4.89 10.14
C GLN A 239 -8.53 -5.89 9.63
N GLN A 240 -9.48 -6.28 10.46
CA GLN A 240 -10.56 -7.22 10.12
C GLN A 240 -11.37 -6.84 8.88
N ILE A 241 -11.56 -5.55 8.60
CA ILE A 241 -12.37 -5.10 7.46
C ILE A 241 -11.70 -5.44 6.11
N ALA A 242 -10.37 -5.34 6.05
CA ALA A 242 -9.59 -5.60 4.83
C ALA A 242 -8.83 -6.94 4.86
N GLY A 243 -8.74 -7.58 6.03
CA GLY A 243 -8.10 -8.87 6.22
C GLY A 243 -9.05 -10.05 6.04
N SER A 244 -8.48 -11.21 5.71
CA SER A 244 -9.22 -12.47 5.56
C SER A 244 -9.84 -12.92 6.89
N VAL A 245 -11.02 -13.53 6.81
CA VAL A 245 -11.66 -14.24 7.93
C VAL A 245 -11.13 -15.66 8.00
N LEU A 246 -10.25 -15.93 8.96
CA LEU A 246 -9.56 -17.22 9.14
C LEU A 246 -10.40 -18.25 9.94
N TRP A 247 -11.69 -18.39 9.60
CA TRP A 247 -12.65 -19.14 10.41
C TRP A 247 -12.27 -20.62 10.62
N TYR A 248 -11.80 -21.30 9.57
CA TYR A 248 -11.35 -22.69 9.63
C TYR A 248 -10.25 -22.88 10.67
N GLU A 249 -9.30 -21.93 10.71
CA GLU A 249 -8.23 -21.96 11.68
C GLU A 249 -8.73 -21.62 13.08
N SER A 250 -9.57 -20.59 13.25
CA SER A 250 -10.12 -20.20 14.55
C SER A 250 -10.83 -21.36 15.24
N VAL A 251 -11.71 -22.08 14.51
CA VAL A 251 -12.43 -23.24 15.06
C VAL A 251 -11.48 -24.42 15.30
N SER A 252 -10.54 -24.68 14.39
CA SER A 252 -9.56 -25.77 14.57
C SER A 252 -8.65 -25.54 15.77
N TRP A 253 -8.25 -24.29 16.01
CA TRP A 253 -7.46 -23.90 17.17
C TRP A 253 -8.26 -24.11 18.47
N LEU A 254 -9.51 -23.67 18.53
CA LEU A 254 -10.39 -23.93 19.68
C LEU A 254 -10.58 -25.43 19.96
N LEU A 255 -10.74 -26.24 18.91
CA LEU A 255 -10.79 -27.70 19.03
C LEU A 255 -9.48 -28.28 19.60
N ASP A 256 -8.32 -27.78 19.16
CA ASP A 256 -7.00 -28.18 19.68
C ASP A 256 -6.79 -27.76 21.15
N GLN A 257 -7.40 -26.64 21.57
CA GLN A 257 -7.45 -26.23 22.99
C GLN A 257 -8.41 -27.09 23.83
N GLY A 258 -9.17 -28.00 23.21
CA GLY A 258 -10.06 -28.94 23.89
C GLY A 258 -11.53 -28.52 23.94
N TYR A 259 -11.91 -27.39 23.34
CA TYR A 259 -13.29 -26.94 23.29
C TYR A 259 -14.07 -27.67 22.20
N LYS A 260 -15.11 -28.42 22.60
CA LYS A 260 -15.91 -29.25 21.69
C LYS A 260 -17.35 -28.79 21.53
N GLU A 261 -17.88 -28.02 22.47
CA GLU A 261 -19.26 -27.54 22.42
C GLU A 261 -19.30 -26.11 21.89
N PHE A 262 -20.02 -25.92 20.79
CA PHE A 262 -20.18 -24.63 20.12
C PHE A 262 -21.67 -24.33 20.00
N GLU A 263 -22.10 -23.18 20.51
CA GLU A 263 -23.48 -22.71 20.43
C GLU A 263 -23.53 -21.45 19.58
N GLU A 264 -24.38 -21.45 18.54
CA GLU A 264 -24.57 -20.30 17.67
C GLU A 264 -25.60 -19.34 18.28
N ILE A 265 -25.15 -18.11 18.57
CA ILE A 265 -25.97 -17.06 19.15
C ILE A 265 -26.25 -16.01 18.07
N GLY A 266 -27.47 -16.03 17.55
CA GLY A 266 -27.93 -15.18 16.46
C GLY A 266 -28.86 -15.93 15.51
N PRO A 267 -29.32 -15.26 14.44
CA PRO A 267 -30.29 -15.84 13.53
C PRO A 267 -29.67 -16.93 12.65
N GLY A 268 -30.43 -18.01 12.41
CA GLY A 268 -30.04 -19.09 11.52
C GLY A 268 -29.21 -20.19 12.19
N MET A 269 -28.55 -21.01 11.38
CA MET A 269 -27.68 -22.11 11.83
C MET A 269 -26.45 -22.27 10.92
N VAL A 270 -25.96 -21.17 10.35
CA VAL A 270 -24.92 -21.21 9.31
C VAL A 270 -23.60 -21.65 9.94
N LEU A 271 -23.24 -21.07 11.08
CA LEU A 271 -22.00 -21.42 11.78
C LEU A 271 -22.06 -22.80 12.41
N SER A 272 -23.21 -23.22 12.93
CA SER A 272 -23.41 -24.56 13.49
C SER A 272 -23.10 -25.64 12.46
N LYS A 273 -23.56 -25.45 11.22
CA LYS A 273 -23.23 -26.34 10.09
C LYS A 273 -21.75 -26.27 9.74
N MET A 274 -21.20 -25.07 9.64
CA MET A 274 -19.79 -24.87 9.29
C MET A 274 -18.83 -25.46 10.33
N VAL A 275 -19.10 -25.25 11.62
CA VAL A 275 -18.36 -25.84 12.74
C VAL A 275 -18.44 -27.37 12.71
N ARG A 276 -19.60 -27.96 12.38
CA ARG A 276 -19.72 -29.41 12.21
C ARG A 276 -18.79 -29.92 11.10
N THR A 277 -18.78 -29.28 9.94
CA THR A 277 -17.85 -29.62 8.84
C THR A 277 -16.38 -29.53 9.26
N ILE A 278 -16.02 -28.50 10.05
CA ILE A 278 -14.64 -28.33 10.56
C ILE A 278 -14.32 -29.40 11.61
N LYS A 279 -15.26 -29.79 12.47
CA LYS A 279 -15.05 -30.88 13.44
C LYS A 279 -14.78 -32.22 12.76
N ASP A 280 -15.41 -32.47 11.61
CA ASP A 280 -15.19 -33.70 10.84
C ASP A 280 -13.80 -33.72 10.19
N THR A 281 -13.27 -32.54 9.82
CA THR A 281 -11.96 -32.39 9.18
C THR A 281 -11.20 -31.17 9.72
N PRO A 282 -10.73 -31.21 10.98
CA PRO A 282 -10.05 -30.06 11.57
C PRO A 282 -8.66 -29.90 10.99
N MET A 283 -8.14 -28.67 11.06
CA MET A 283 -6.75 -28.41 10.70
C MET A 283 -5.81 -29.21 11.62
N ALA A 284 -4.79 -29.85 11.04
CA ALA A 284 -3.85 -30.64 11.81
C ALA A 284 -3.06 -29.75 12.80
N LYS A 285 -2.79 -30.26 14.00
CA LYS A 285 -2.01 -29.53 15.02
C LYS A 285 -0.63 -29.08 14.51
N SER A 286 0.03 -29.90 13.69
CA SER A 286 1.30 -29.53 13.04
C SER A 286 1.15 -28.30 12.13
N GLN A 287 0.04 -28.21 11.39
CA GLN A 287 -0.26 -27.07 10.54
C GLN A 287 -0.58 -25.82 11.36
N LEU A 288 -1.37 -25.95 12.45
CA LEU A 288 -1.62 -24.84 13.39
C LEU A 288 -0.31 -24.29 13.97
N ASN A 289 0.58 -25.16 14.43
CA ASN A 289 1.88 -24.77 14.96
C ASN A 289 2.77 -24.09 13.91
N LEU A 290 2.75 -24.58 12.66
CA LEU A 290 3.48 -23.96 11.56
C LEU A 290 2.95 -22.55 11.26
N LEU A 291 1.63 -22.37 11.24
CA LEU A 291 1.01 -21.05 11.03
C LEU A 291 1.33 -20.10 12.18
N GLU A 292 1.32 -20.57 13.44
CA GLU A 292 1.77 -19.77 14.60
C GLU A 292 3.24 -19.37 14.47
N GLN A 293 4.12 -20.29 14.11
CA GLN A 293 5.54 -20.00 13.94
C GLN A 293 5.77 -19.03 12.78
N GLN A 294 5.06 -19.18 11.67
CA GLN A 294 5.13 -18.26 10.54
C GLN A 294 4.64 -16.87 10.92
N ARG A 295 3.54 -16.77 11.69
CA ARG A 295 3.06 -15.47 12.20
C ARG A 295 3.98 -14.88 13.25
N ALA A 296 4.49 -15.67 14.19
CA ALA A 296 5.45 -15.20 15.19
C ALA A 296 6.76 -14.76 14.53
N LYS A 297 7.17 -15.43 13.45
CA LYS A 297 8.29 -15.03 12.59
C LYS A 297 7.96 -13.77 11.79
N GLN A 298 6.76 -13.65 11.22
CA GLN A 298 6.32 -12.39 10.59
C GLN A 298 6.23 -11.26 11.60
N ILE A 299 5.83 -11.51 12.84
CA ILE A 299 5.77 -10.53 13.95
C ILE A 299 7.17 -10.23 14.49
N SER A 300 8.13 -11.16 14.43
CA SER A 300 9.51 -10.91 14.87
C SER A 300 10.40 -10.31 13.77
N GLU A 301 10.07 -10.60 12.50
CA GLU A 301 10.63 -9.97 11.29
C GLU A 301 9.94 -8.63 10.99
N GLN A 302 8.68 -8.45 11.39
CA GLN A 302 8.09 -7.15 11.71
C GLN A 302 8.76 -6.66 13.00
N ARG A 303 10.01 -6.20 12.87
CA ARG A 303 10.69 -5.52 13.97
C ARG A 303 9.71 -4.56 14.63
N PRO A 304 9.70 -4.46 15.98
CA PRO A 304 8.97 -3.40 16.64
C PRO A 304 9.32 -2.11 15.92
N VAL A 305 8.30 -1.45 15.38
CA VAL A 305 8.45 -0.15 14.74
C VAL A 305 9.00 0.74 15.84
N LEU A 306 10.32 0.92 15.87
CA LEU A 306 10.94 1.93 16.70
C LEU A 306 10.14 3.21 16.44
N PRO A 307 9.70 3.94 17.48
CA PRO A 307 9.13 5.27 17.28
C PRO A 307 10.04 6.07 16.33
N ALA A 308 9.48 6.94 15.50
CA ALA A 308 10.27 7.68 14.51
C ALA A 308 11.52 8.34 15.14
N SER A 309 11.39 8.82 16.37
CA SER A 309 12.46 9.27 17.28
C SER A 309 13.70 8.39 17.45
N GLN A 310 13.50 7.08 17.43
CA GLN A 310 14.52 6.07 17.72
C GLN A 310 15.10 5.46 16.45
N ARG A 311 14.58 5.85 15.28
CA ARG A 311 15.09 5.42 13.97
C ARG A 311 16.16 6.36 13.47
N LYS A 312 17.06 5.80 12.67
CA LYS A 312 18.05 6.56 11.91
C LYS A 312 17.39 7.31 10.76
N ASN A 313 17.97 8.39 10.26
CA ASN A 313 17.41 9.12 9.12
C ASN A 313 18.13 8.75 7.82
N LEU A 314 17.38 8.29 6.83
CA LEU A 314 17.86 8.06 5.47
C LEU A 314 17.23 9.10 4.53
N LEU A 315 18.04 10.02 4.02
CA LEU A 315 17.58 11.04 3.08
C LEU A 315 17.69 10.52 1.64
N MET A 316 16.60 10.58 0.89
CA MET A 316 16.52 10.12 -0.50
C MET A 316 16.45 11.31 -1.44
N PHE A 317 17.34 11.36 -2.42
CA PHE A 317 17.45 12.46 -3.38
C PHE A 317 17.05 11.99 -4.79
N ALA A 318 16.03 12.62 -5.37
CA ALA A 318 15.56 12.31 -6.72
C ALA A 318 16.38 13.03 -7.79
N GLY A 319 16.34 12.50 -9.00
CA GLY A 319 16.93 13.10 -10.19
C GLY A 319 15.91 13.85 -11.05
N GLN A 320 16.23 13.95 -12.34
CA GLN A 320 15.37 14.53 -13.37
C GLN A 320 13.99 13.86 -13.39
N GLY A 321 12.93 14.65 -13.56
CA GLY A 321 11.53 14.27 -13.43
C GLY A 321 10.88 14.70 -12.10
N SER A 322 11.66 15.24 -11.17
CA SER A 322 11.16 15.82 -9.91
C SER A 322 10.96 17.34 -9.95
N GLN A 323 11.47 18.01 -10.98
CA GLN A 323 11.39 19.45 -11.12
C GLN A 323 10.04 19.93 -11.68
N TYR A 324 9.66 21.15 -11.31
CA TYR A 324 8.55 21.90 -11.90
C TYR A 324 8.75 23.40 -11.57
N PHE A 325 8.16 24.30 -12.35
CA PHE A 325 8.18 25.73 -12.02
C PHE A 325 7.49 25.98 -10.68
N GLY A 326 8.04 26.87 -9.85
CA GLY A 326 7.47 27.12 -8.53
C GLY A 326 7.82 26.07 -7.47
N MET A 327 8.72 25.13 -7.75
CA MET A 327 9.11 24.17 -6.73
C MET A 327 9.67 24.84 -5.47
N ALA A 328 9.25 24.33 -4.32
CA ALA A 328 9.57 24.87 -3.00
C ALA A 328 9.23 26.37 -2.79
N GLN A 329 8.39 26.98 -3.64
CA GLN A 329 8.08 28.42 -3.56
C GLN A 329 7.59 28.86 -2.17
N GLU A 330 6.76 28.04 -1.51
CA GLU A 330 6.27 28.32 -0.17
C GLU A 330 7.42 28.37 0.87
N LEU A 331 8.39 27.46 0.79
CA LEU A 331 9.55 27.48 1.68
C LEU A 331 10.47 28.66 1.36
N TYR A 332 10.66 28.99 0.09
CA TYR A 332 11.42 30.18 -0.31
C TYR A 332 10.81 31.48 0.23
N GLN A 333 9.48 31.58 0.25
CA GLN A 333 8.78 32.77 0.75
C GLN A 333 8.84 32.89 2.28
N TYR A 334 8.75 31.77 3.01
CA TYR A 334 8.42 31.79 4.44
C TYR A 334 9.41 31.08 5.36
N HIS A 335 10.36 30.29 4.85
CA HIS A 335 11.32 29.55 5.65
C HIS A 335 12.73 30.20 5.55
N PRO A 336 13.22 30.86 6.62
CA PRO A 336 14.44 31.67 6.54
C PRO A 336 15.68 30.90 6.09
N GLU A 337 15.90 29.69 6.61
CA GLU A 337 17.09 28.91 6.26
C GLU A 337 17.04 28.40 4.82
N PHE A 338 15.93 27.78 4.40
CA PHE A 338 15.71 27.39 3.01
C PHE A 338 15.96 28.56 2.04
N LYS A 339 15.37 29.73 2.32
CA LYS A 339 15.57 30.93 1.50
C LYS A 339 17.04 31.30 1.40
N ARG A 340 17.72 31.43 2.54
CA ARG A 340 19.14 31.79 2.61
C ARG A 340 20.01 30.83 1.80
N GLN A 341 19.73 29.54 1.91
CA GLN A 341 20.50 28.50 1.21
C GLN A 341 20.25 28.53 -0.29
N LEU A 342 19.00 28.71 -0.72
CA LEU A 342 18.68 28.84 -2.14
C LEU A 342 19.31 30.10 -2.76
N GLU A 343 19.35 31.23 -2.04
CA GLU A 343 20.03 32.47 -2.49
C GLU A 343 21.55 32.29 -2.61
N LEU A 344 22.18 31.53 -1.69
CA LEU A 344 23.60 31.17 -1.82
C LEU A 344 23.86 30.25 -3.02
N CYS A 345 22.97 29.30 -3.26
CA CYS A 345 23.02 28.44 -4.44
C CYS A 345 22.90 29.28 -5.73
N ASP A 346 21.99 30.24 -5.75
CA ASP A 346 21.77 31.14 -6.88
C ASP A 346 23.01 31.98 -7.19
N GLN A 347 23.64 32.56 -6.16
CA GLN A 347 24.87 33.32 -6.32
C GLN A 347 26.00 32.45 -6.93
N ALA A 348 26.17 31.22 -6.44
CA ALA A 348 27.15 30.28 -6.98
C ALA A 348 26.81 29.88 -8.43
N PHE A 349 25.52 29.73 -8.76
CA PHE A 349 25.08 29.42 -10.11
C PHE A 349 25.28 30.60 -11.08
N ILE A 350 25.02 31.84 -10.65
CA ILE A 350 25.26 33.05 -11.45
C ILE A 350 26.73 33.13 -11.88
N GLU A 351 27.67 32.79 -10.98
CA GLU A 351 29.10 32.75 -11.31
C GLU A 351 29.45 31.72 -12.40
N LEU A 352 28.63 30.65 -12.54
CA LEU A 352 28.85 29.57 -13.50
C LEU A 352 28.11 29.76 -14.82
N ALA A 353 26.90 30.30 -14.78
CA ALA A 353 25.97 30.34 -15.91
C ALA A 353 25.60 31.77 -16.37
N GLY A 354 25.83 32.78 -15.53
CA GLY A 354 25.63 34.19 -15.88
C GLY A 354 24.18 34.72 -15.76
N TYR A 355 23.26 33.92 -15.20
CA TYR A 355 21.86 34.30 -14.95
C TYR A 355 21.36 33.67 -13.64
N SER A 356 20.24 34.18 -13.10
CA SER A 356 19.66 33.69 -11.83
C SER A 356 18.84 32.43 -12.07
N LEU A 357 19.15 31.38 -11.31
CA LEU A 357 18.38 30.15 -11.21
C LEU A 357 17.06 30.35 -10.48
N ILE A 358 17.03 31.21 -9.46
CA ILE A 358 15.80 31.55 -8.72
C ILE A 358 14.78 32.20 -9.65
N ASP A 359 15.22 33.16 -10.46
CA ASP A 359 14.36 33.78 -11.47
C ASP A 359 13.81 32.71 -12.42
N GLU A 360 14.65 31.79 -12.90
CA GLU A 360 14.23 30.68 -13.77
C GLU A 360 13.23 29.72 -13.11
N ILE A 361 13.40 29.39 -11.82
CA ILE A 361 12.46 28.50 -11.10
C ILE A 361 11.09 29.18 -10.94
N TYR A 362 11.05 30.51 -10.79
CA TYR A 362 9.83 31.26 -10.45
C TYR A 362 9.25 32.14 -11.56
N GLN A 363 9.85 32.15 -12.77
CA GLN A 363 9.40 32.99 -13.89
C GLN A 363 8.07 32.56 -14.53
N SER A 364 7.73 31.27 -14.45
CA SER A 364 6.59 30.68 -15.15
C SER A 364 5.60 29.98 -14.20
N PRO A 365 4.33 29.78 -14.62
CA PRO A 365 3.37 28.98 -13.88
C PRO A 365 3.84 27.53 -13.72
N ALA A 366 3.47 26.89 -12.61
CA ALA A 366 3.78 25.49 -12.32
C ALA A 366 3.22 24.47 -13.35
N SER A 367 2.28 24.88 -14.19
CA SER A 367 1.68 24.03 -15.24
C SER A 367 2.58 23.80 -16.45
N ASP A 368 3.61 24.63 -16.62
CA ASP A 368 4.51 24.56 -17.78
C ASP A 368 5.64 23.55 -17.52
N GLU A 369 6.21 22.99 -18.59
CA GLU A 369 7.33 22.05 -18.48
C GLU A 369 8.63 22.78 -18.13
N PHE A 370 9.24 22.42 -17.00
CA PHE A 370 10.56 22.90 -16.60
C PHE A 370 11.63 21.88 -16.96
N ASP A 371 11.91 21.72 -18.25
CA ASP A 371 12.73 20.62 -18.77
C ASP A 371 14.04 21.07 -19.46
N TYR A 372 14.30 22.39 -19.47
CA TYR A 372 15.55 22.96 -19.97
C TYR A 372 16.70 22.59 -19.03
N LEU A 373 17.61 21.69 -19.47
CA LEU A 373 18.56 21.02 -18.57
C LEU A 373 19.51 22.01 -17.89
N ALA A 374 19.96 23.05 -18.61
CA ALA A 374 20.84 24.06 -18.04
C ALA A 374 20.25 24.77 -16.82
N SER A 375 18.92 24.80 -16.68
CA SER A 375 18.22 25.27 -15.48
C SER A 375 17.71 24.13 -14.60
N SER A 376 17.13 23.07 -15.16
CA SER A 376 16.47 22.01 -14.39
C SER A 376 17.43 21.18 -13.54
N HIS A 377 18.60 20.80 -14.08
CA HIS A 377 19.58 20.00 -13.36
C HIS A 377 20.15 20.76 -12.15
N PRO A 378 20.66 21.99 -12.30
CA PRO A 378 21.06 22.82 -11.17
C PRO A 378 19.92 23.10 -10.20
N ALA A 379 18.69 23.33 -10.68
CA ALA A 379 17.56 23.60 -9.82
C ALA A 379 17.23 22.41 -8.90
N ILE A 380 17.23 21.17 -9.42
CA ILE A 380 17.07 19.95 -8.60
C ILE A 380 18.16 19.88 -7.54
N TYR A 381 19.41 20.11 -7.93
CA TYR A 381 20.56 20.05 -7.04
C TYR A 381 20.45 21.10 -5.91
N CYS A 382 20.21 22.36 -6.27
CA CYS A 382 20.13 23.49 -5.35
C CYS A 382 18.93 23.38 -4.40
N VAL A 383 17.74 23.03 -4.90
CA VAL A 383 16.55 22.86 -4.05
C VAL A 383 16.72 21.69 -3.09
N SER A 384 17.21 20.54 -3.57
CA SER A 384 17.45 19.38 -2.72
C SER A 384 18.49 19.66 -1.62
N TYR A 385 19.55 20.39 -1.97
CA TYR A 385 20.57 20.81 -1.00
C TYR A 385 20.04 21.84 0.01
N ALA A 386 19.23 22.80 -0.43
CA ALA A 386 18.57 23.76 0.46
C ALA A 386 17.59 23.08 1.43
N LEU A 387 16.86 22.04 0.99
CA LEU A 387 16.04 21.21 1.86
C LEU A 387 16.88 20.46 2.90
N TYR A 388 18.02 19.89 2.50
CA TYR A 388 18.96 19.24 3.42
C TYR A 388 19.47 20.21 4.49
N GLN A 389 19.92 21.40 4.10
CA GLN A 389 20.39 22.43 5.03
C GLN A 389 19.27 22.91 5.96
N THR A 390 18.04 22.95 5.47
CA THR A 390 16.86 23.25 6.28
C THR A 390 16.65 22.19 7.37
N LEU A 391 16.67 20.90 7.03
CA LEU A 391 16.56 19.83 8.02
C LEU A 391 17.69 19.86 9.06
N LEU A 392 18.92 20.15 8.63
CA LEU A 392 20.05 20.30 9.55
C LEU A 392 19.84 21.43 10.55
N ALA A 393 19.32 22.57 10.11
CA ALA A 393 19.03 23.71 10.97
C ALA A 393 17.93 23.41 11.99
N GLU A 394 16.99 22.54 11.63
CA GLU A 394 15.96 21.98 12.51
C GLU A 394 16.47 20.83 13.40
N GLY A 395 17.77 20.51 13.34
CA GLY A 395 18.41 19.50 14.19
C GLY A 395 18.35 18.07 13.66
N ILE A 396 17.73 17.84 12.50
CA ILE A 396 17.59 16.52 11.88
C ILE A 396 18.83 16.22 11.01
N LYS A 397 19.62 15.23 11.43
CA LYS A 397 20.84 14.81 10.73
C LYS A 397 20.62 13.50 9.96
N PRO A 398 21.20 13.34 8.77
CA PRO A 398 21.22 12.06 8.08
C PRO A 398 22.19 11.08 8.73
N ASP A 399 21.76 9.84 8.92
CA ASP A 399 22.63 8.69 9.19
C ASP A 399 23.05 7.99 7.90
N ALA A 400 22.21 8.10 6.87
CA ALA A 400 22.47 7.59 5.54
C ALA A 400 21.83 8.50 4.48
N VAL A 401 22.32 8.40 3.25
CA VAL A 401 21.76 9.07 2.07
C VAL A 401 21.61 8.08 0.92
N LEU A 402 20.61 8.30 0.06
CA LEU A 402 20.38 7.51 -1.14
C LEU A 402 20.21 8.44 -2.34
N GLY A 403 20.97 8.18 -3.39
CA GLY A 403 20.88 8.90 -4.66
C GLY A 403 20.09 8.14 -5.72
N HIS A 404 19.17 8.81 -6.41
CA HIS A 404 18.50 8.29 -7.60
C HIS A 404 18.89 9.12 -8.83
N SER A 405 19.68 8.55 -9.75
CA SER A 405 20.17 9.24 -10.95
C SER A 405 20.88 10.56 -10.57
N LEU A 406 20.50 11.71 -11.15
CA LEU A 406 21.04 13.02 -10.81
C LEU A 406 21.03 13.33 -9.29
N GLY A 407 20.07 12.79 -8.53
CA GLY A 407 20.01 12.97 -7.08
C GLY A 407 21.23 12.40 -6.34
N GLU A 408 21.99 11.51 -6.96
CA GLU A 408 23.23 10.97 -6.38
C GLU A 408 24.36 12.00 -6.29
N PHE A 409 24.36 13.04 -7.14
CA PHE A 409 25.27 14.17 -7.00
C PHE A 409 24.99 14.94 -5.71
N VAL A 410 23.71 15.08 -5.34
CA VAL A 410 23.30 15.70 -4.08
C VAL A 410 23.68 14.79 -2.92
N ALA A 411 23.38 13.48 -3.00
CA ALA A 411 23.75 12.51 -1.98
C ALA A 411 25.26 12.50 -1.72
N ALA A 412 26.09 12.50 -2.77
CA ALA A 412 27.54 12.54 -2.68
C ALA A 412 28.04 13.84 -2.04
N THR A 413 27.43 14.98 -2.38
CA THR A 413 27.72 16.28 -1.74
C THR A 413 27.41 16.24 -0.24
N VAL A 414 26.21 15.74 0.11
CA VAL A 414 25.76 15.63 1.51
C VAL A 414 26.65 14.67 2.30
N ALA A 415 27.08 13.57 1.67
CA ALA A 415 28.00 12.61 2.27
C ALA A 415 29.45 13.11 2.35
N GLY A 416 29.77 14.31 1.83
CA GLY A 416 31.10 14.90 1.92
C GLY A 416 32.11 14.35 0.91
N VAL A 417 31.66 13.67 -0.14
CA VAL A 417 32.53 13.18 -1.22
C VAL A 417 33.23 14.36 -1.92
N PHE A 418 32.49 15.45 -2.14
CA PHE A 418 33.00 16.74 -2.59
C PHE A 418 32.13 17.87 -2.02
N ASP A 419 32.61 19.10 -2.08
CA ASP A 419 31.86 20.25 -1.59
C ASP A 419 30.71 20.67 -2.52
N PHE A 420 29.81 21.51 -1.98
CA PHE A 420 28.62 21.99 -2.69
C PHE A 420 28.96 22.68 -4.03
N THR A 421 29.96 23.56 -4.02
CA THR A 421 30.32 24.33 -5.22
C THR A 421 30.86 23.41 -6.31
N THR A 422 31.61 22.38 -5.95
CA THR A 422 32.13 21.37 -6.87
C THR A 422 30.99 20.52 -7.43
N GLY A 423 30.07 20.05 -6.59
CA GLY A 423 28.91 19.30 -7.05
C GLY A 423 28.03 20.12 -8.01
N LEU A 424 27.76 21.38 -7.68
CA LEU A 424 27.02 22.30 -8.57
C LEU A 424 27.74 22.50 -9.91
N LYS A 425 29.06 22.70 -9.91
CA LYS A 425 29.87 22.81 -11.14
C LYS A 425 29.75 21.56 -12.01
N LEU A 426 29.83 20.38 -11.43
CA LEU A 426 29.70 19.12 -12.16
C LEU A 426 28.31 18.99 -12.78
N VAL A 427 27.25 19.30 -12.03
CA VAL A 427 25.86 19.25 -12.51
C VAL A 427 25.61 20.27 -13.65
N VAL A 428 26.08 21.50 -13.50
CA VAL A 428 25.99 22.53 -14.56
C VAL A 428 26.75 22.08 -15.81
N LYS A 429 27.98 21.56 -15.64
CA LYS A 429 28.80 21.11 -16.76
C LYS A 429 28.19 19.90 -17.47
N GLN A 430 27.62 18.97 -16.73
CA GLN A 430 26.87 17.84 -17.26
C GLN A 430 25.70 18.31 -18.13
N ALA A 431 24.87 19.22 -17.62
CA ALA A 431 23.73 19.77 -18.35
C ALA A 431 24.17 20.47 -19.66
N GLN A 432 25.22 21.29 -19.60
CA GLN A 432 25.77 21.95 -20.78
C GLN A 432 26.26 20.95 -21.83
N LEU A 433 27.00 19.91 -21.42
CA LEU A 433 27.50 18.90 -22.35
C LEU A 433 26.36 18.10 -22.98
N LEU A 434 25.34 17.72 -22.19
CA LEU A 434 24.16 17.03 -22.68
C LEU A 434 23.43 17.87 -23.73
N GLU A 435 23.23 19.17 -23.49
CA GLU A 435 22.59 20.06 -24.46
C GLU A 435 23.39 20.24 -25.74
N GLN A 436 24.72 20.31 -25.63
CA GLN A 436 25.59 20.55 -26.78
C GLN A 436 25.83 19.30 -27.64
N LYS A 437 25.81 18.11 -27.05
CA LYS A 437 26.36 16.90 -27.69
C LYS A 437 25.48 15.66 -27.62
N ALA A 438 24.61 15.54 -26.62
CA ALA A 438 23.77 14.35 -26.53
C ALA A 438 22.65 14.40 -27.56
N GLU A 439 22.34 13.24 -28.12
CA GLU A 439 21.22 13.11 -29.05
C GLU A 439 19.90 13.26 -28.29
N LYS A 440 18.93 13.94 -28.91
CA LYS A 440 17.57 14.03 -28.36
C LYS A 440 16.93 12.64 -28.39
N GLY A 441 16.12 12.36 -27.37
CA GLY A 441 15.41 11.11 -27.22
C GLY A 441 14.13 11.27 -26.41
N ALA A 442 13.70 10.19 -25.79
CA ALA A 442 12.62 10.20 -24.83
C ALA A 442 12.83 9.13 -23.75
N MET A 443 12.04 9.26 -22.68
CA MET A 443 11.87 8.22 -21.68
C MET A 443 10.39 7.88 -21.54
N MET A 444 10.09 6.65 -21.12
CA MET A 444 8.74 6.13 -20.99
C MET A 444 8.64 5.28 -19.72
N SER A 445 7.64 5.55 -18.88
CA SER A 445 7.23 4.65 -17.82
C SER A 445 6.31 3.58 -18.40
N VAL A 446 6.54 2.30 -18.09
CA VAL A 446 5.76 1.17 -18.61
C VAL A 446 5.34 0.26 -17.46
N MET A 447 4.03 0.02 -17.32
CA MET A 447 3.46 -0.81 -16.24
C MET A 447 3.57 -2.29 -16.57
N THR A 448 4.79 -2.83 -16.51
CA THR A 448 5.07 -4.24 -16.78
C THR A 448 6.33 -4.71 -16.05
N ASP A 449 6.64 -6.00 -16.11
CA ASP A 449 7.88 -6.58 -15.62
C ASP A 449 8.90 -6.78 -16.77
N GLN A 450 10.18 -6.97 -16.42
CA GLN A 450 11.27 -7.11 -17.39
C GLN A 450 11.10 -8.31 -18.33
N GLN A 451 10.55 -9.43 -17.86
CA GLN A 451 10.36 -10.63 -18.68
C GLN A 451 9.25 -10.39 -19.72
N THR A 452 8.17 -9.73 -19.32
CA THR A 452 7.06 -9.36 -20.19
C THR A 452 7.50 -8.31 -21.21
N TRP A 453 8.23 -7.28 -20.79
CA TRP A 453 8.84 -6.30 -21.70
C TRP A 453 9.69 -6.98 -22.78
N GLN A 454 10.59 -7.87 -22.37
CA GLN A 454 11.49 -8.56 -23.30
C GLN A 454 10.75 -9.48 -24.28
N ARG A 455 9.62 -10.09 -23.86
CA ARG A 455 8.76 -10.86 -24.76
C ARG A 455 8.05 -9.99 -25.79
N LEU A 456 7.59 -8.80 -25.41
CA LEU A 456 6.77 -7.93 -26.26
C LEU A 456 7.58 -7.10 -27.24
N VAL A 457 8.68 -6.51 -26.76
CA VAL A 457 9.49 -5.55 -27.55
C VAL A 457 10.73 -6.21 -28.14
N GLY A 458 11.18 -7.33 -27.58
CA GLY A 458 12.43 -7.98 -27.99
C GLY A 458 13.67 -7.14 -27.69
N GLN A 459 14.79 -7.50 -28.31
CA GLN A 459 16.01 -6.68 -28.26
C GLN A 459 15.98 -5.65 -29.38
N ARG A 460 16.11 -4.38 -29.02
CA ARG A 460 16.16 -3.25 -29.94
C ARG A 460 17.41 -2.41 -29.65
N PRO A 461 18.20 -2.03 -30.66
CA PRO A 461 19.43 -1.26 -30.45
C PRO A 461 19.17 0.21 -30.06
N ASP A 462 17.95 0.70 -30.29
CA ASP A 462 17.50 2.07 -30.08
C ASP A 462 16.68 2.25 -28.79
N VAL A 463 16.53 1.19 -27.97
CA VAL A 463 15.69 1.18 -26.76
C VAL A 463 16.37 0.44 -25.62
N TYR A 464 16.36 1.04 -24.44
CA TYR A 464 17.10 0.60 -23.26
C TYR A 464 16.19 0.58 -22.04
N ILE A 465 16.42 -0.38 -21.14
CA ILE A 465 15.80 -0.33 -19.81
C ILE A 465 16.64 0.64 -18.97
N ALA A 466 16.12 1.85 -18.78
CA ALA A 466 16.75 2.91 -17.99
C ALA A 466 16.64 2.68 -16.49
N GLY A 467 15.70 1.86 -16.04
CA GLY A 467 15.58 1.50 -14.63
C GLY A 467 14.39 0.64 -14.30
N VAL A 468 14.36 0.16 -13.06
CA VAL A 468 13.26 -0.63 -12.48
C VAL A 468 12.77 0.08 -11.23
N ASN A 469 11.59 0.70 -11.31
CA ASN A 469 10.97 1.42 -10.20
C ASN A 469 10.36 0.46 -9.18
N HIS A 470 9.65 -0.57 -9.66
CA HIS A 470 9.19 -1.73 -8.88
C HIS A 470 8.87 -2.90 -9.82
N GLN A 471 8.51 -4.08 -9.28
CA GLN A 471 8.33 -5.31 -10.06
C GLN A 471 7.35 -5.17 -11.26
N GLY A 472 6.41 -4.22 -11.19
CA GLY A 472 5.42 -3.95 -12.23
C GLY A 472 5.55 -2.57 -12.90
N ASN A 473 6.69 -1.89 -12.77
CA ASN A 473 6.94 -0.61 -13.43
C ASN A 473 8.41 -0.50 -13.87
N LEU A 474 8.61 -0.42 -15.19
CA LEU A 474 9.90 -0.19 -15.83
C LEU A 474 10.02 1.24 -16.33
N LEU A 475 11.23 1.76 -16.28
CA LEU A 475 11.63 2.99 -16.95
C LEU A 475 12.42 2.63 -18.21
N ILE A 476 11.95 3.10 -19.36
CA ILE A 476 12.53 2.81 -20.67
C ILE A 476 13.04 4.12 -21.27
N SER A 477 14.21 4.09 -21.91
CA SER A 477 14.80 5.23 -22.61
C SER A 477 15.20 4.86 -24.03
N GLY A 478 15.15 5.79 -24.96
CA GLY A 478 15.60 5.53 -26.32
C GLY A 478 15.18 6.60 -27.32
N ASP A 479 15.21 6.24 -28.59
CA ASP A 479 14.72 7.09 -29.66
C ASP A 479 13.22 7.42 -29.46
N ARG A 480 12.85 8.69 -29.66
CA ARG A 480 11.48 9.17 -29.42
C ARG A 480 10.48 8.53 -30.36
N GLN A 481 10.83 8.36 -31.63
CA GLN A 481 9.93 7.76 -32.60
C GLN A 481 9.72 6.27 -32.30
N ALA A 482 10.79 5.56 -31.93
CA ALA A 482 10.74 4.17 -31.49
C ALA A 482 9.87 3.99 -30.25
N LEU A 483 10.03 4.83 -29.22
CA LEU A 483 9.21 4.77 -28.01
C LEU A 483 7.74 5.09 -28.29
N SER A 484 7.43 6.08 -29.14
CA SER A 484 6.04 6.37 -29.54
C SER A 484 5.39 5.21 -30.30
N GLN A 485 6.14 4.52 -31.17
CA GLN A 485 5.65 3.32 -31.86
C GLN A 485 5.39 2.18 -30.88
N ILE A 486 6.30 1.97 -29.92
CA ILE A 486 6.12 0.96 -28.87
C ILE A 486 4.90 1.32 -28.01
N GLN A 487 4.78 2.56 -27.54
CA GLN A 487 3.63 3.03 -26.75
C GLN A 487 2.31 2.78 -27.48
N ALA A 488 2.25 3.08 -28.79
CA ALA A 488 1.08 2.80 -29.61
C ALA A 488 0.78 1.29 -29.68
N SER A 489 1.80 0.44 -29.88
CA SER A 489 1.65 -1.02 -29.91
C SER A 489 1.22 -1.63 -28.57
N LEU A 490 1.67 -1.05 -27.45
CA LEU A 490 1.27 -1.44 -26.10
C LEU A 490 -0.16 -0.99 -25.78
N SER A 491 -0.61 0.11 -26.40
CA SER A 491 -1.95 0.68 -26.21
C SER A 491 -3.01 0.07 -27.15
N SER A 492 -2.62 -0.46 -28.32
CA SER A 492 -3.57 -1.08 -29.24
C SER A 492 -3.87 -2.52 -28.84
N THR A 493 -5.14 -2.80 -28.54
CA THR A 493 -5.67 -4.16 -28.58
C THR A 493 -5.33 -4.75 -29.95
N ILE A 494 -4.66 -5.91 -30.01
CA ILE A 494 -4.47 -6.64 -31.26
C ILE A 494 -5.87 -7.03 -31.77
N THR A 495 -6.43 -6.22 -32.66
CA THR A 495 -7.57 -6.56 -33.52
C THR A 495 -7.08 -6.52 -34.96
N ASP A 496 -6.83 -7.70 -35.50
CA ASP A 496 -6.99 -8.13 -36.91
C ASP A 496 -5.82 -8.94 -37.46
N GLY A 497 -6.07 -10.23 -37.63
CA GLY A 497 -5.23 -11.19 -38.34
C GLY A 497 -5.59 -12.62 -37.95
N GLN A 498 -6.12 -13.41 -38.88
CA GLN A 498 -6.49 -14.82 -38.72
C GLN A 498 -5.41 -15.63 -37.94
N PRO A 499 -5.79 -16.53 -37.01
CA PRO A 499 -4.83 -17.32 -36.26
C PRO A 499 -4.21 -18.39 -37.16
N THR A 500 -2.96 -18.19 -37.57
CA THR A 500 -2.10 -19.32 -37.96
C THR A 500 -1.52 -19.93 -36.69
N HIS A 501 -1.63 -21.25 -36.58
CA HIS A 501 -1.33 -22.05 -35.39
C HIS A 501 -0.05 -21.64 -34.62
N SER A 502 -0.20 -21.65 -33.29
CA SER A 502 0.82 -21.41 -32.25
C SER A 502 1.20 -19.93 -32.00
N GLN A 503 0.40 -19.26 -31.16
CA GLN A 503 0.79 -18.28 -30.12
C GLN A 503 -0.43 -17.43 -29.74
N SER A 504 -1.13 -17.79 -28.67
CA SER A 504 -2.13 -16.93 -28.03
C SER A 504 -1.41 -15.97 -27.09
N ILE A 505 -1.05 -14.79 -27.56
CA ILE A 505 -0.67 -13.68 -26.67
C ILE A 505 -1.95 -12.89 -26.40
N HIS A 506 -2.41 -12.95 -25.15
CA HIS A 506 -3.57 -12.22 -24.66
C HIS A 506 -3.38 -10.72 -24.87
N SER A 507 -4.29 -10.09 -25.59
CA SER A 507 -4.34 -8.66 -25.86
C SER A 507 -4.90 -7.90 -24.64
N GLN A 508 -4.06 -7.70 -23.62
CA GLN A 508 -4.26 -6.65 -22.61
C GLN A 508 -3.41 -5.44 -22.99
N SER A 509 -4.00 -4.25 -22.98
CA SER A 509 -3.25 -3.01 -23.18
C SER A 509 -2.35 -2.75 -21.97
N ILE A 510 -1.06 -2.50 -22.22
CA ILE A 510 -0.09 -2.18 -21.17
C ILE A 510 -0.03 -0.66 -21.04
N HIS A 511 -0.39 -0.17 -19.85
CA HIS A 511 -0.31 1.25 -19.57
C HIS A 511 1.14 1.73 -19.68
N SER A 512 1.34 2.75 -20.50
CA SER A 512 2.64 3.36 -20.71
C SER A 512 2.51 4.86 -20.94
N GLN A 513 3.43 5.63 -20.38
CA GLN A 513 3.41 7.09 -20.42
C GLN A 513 4.79 7.61 -20.80
N ILE A 514 4.87 8.38 -21.89
CA ILE A 514 6.06 9.16 -22.23
C ILE A 514 6.26 10.23 -21.17
N LEU A 515 7.47 10.31 -20.65
CA LEU A 515 7.85 11.28 -19.64
C LEU A 515 8.23 12.62 -20.30
N PRO A 516 8.00 13.77 -19.65
CA PRO A 516 8.36 15.09 -20.14
C PRO A 516 9.89 15.31 -20.03
N VAL A 517 10.65 14.52 -20.79
CA VAL A 517 12.11 14.52 -20.84
C VAL A 517 12.54 14.45 -22.30
N GLN A 518 13.51 15.28 -22.69
CA GLN A 518 13.96 15.41 -24.07
C GLN A 518 15.17 14.54 -24.43
N TYR A 519 15.70 13.79 -23.47
CA TYR A 519 16.90 12.97 -23.61
C TYR A 519 16.64 11.55 -23.11
N ALA A 520 17.34 10.59 -23.71
CA ALA A 520 17.30 9.19 -23.29
C ALA A 520 18.40 8.91 -22.26
N PHE A 521 18.19 9.36 -21.01
CA PHE A 521 19.11 9.08 -19.90
C PHE A 521 19.23 7.57 -19.65
N HIS A 522 20.33 7.14 -19.03
CA HIS A 522 20.60 5.73 -18.73
C HIS A 522 20.65 4.86 -20.00
N SER A 523 21.21 5.42 -21.08
CA SER A 523 21.35 4.77 -22.37
C SER A 523 22.59 5.25 -23.13
N ASN A 524 22.89 4.57 -24.23
CA ASN A 524 23.97 4.98 -25.14
C ASN A 524 23.75 6.37 -25.78
N ALA A 525 22.54 6.93 -25.75
CA ALA A 525 22.25 8.24 -26.37
C ALA A 525 23.02 9.40 -25.72
N ILE A 526 23.42 9.25 -24.45
CA ILE A 526 24.22 10.26 -23.75
C ILE A 526 25.73 10.01 -23.85
N LYS A 527 26.16 8.91 -24.47
CA LYS A 527 27.58 8.52 -24.55
C LYS A 527 28.47 9.56 -25.24
N ALA A 528 27.89 10.42 -26.09
CA ALA A 528 28.59 11.50 -26.77
C ALA A 528 29.30 12.48 -25.81
N ILE A 529 28.86 12.58 -24.55
CA ILE A 529 29.49 13.45 -23.54
C ILE A 529 30.56 12.75 -22.69
N GLU A 530 30.67 11.42 -22.77
CA GLU A 530 31.48 10.58 -21.87
C GLU A 530 32.91 11.09 -21.70
N SER A 531 33.64 11.24 -22.81
CA SER A 531 35.07 11.58 -22.77
C SER A 531 35.34 12.95 -22.15
N GLU A 532 34.50 13.94 -22.45
CA GLU A 532 34.66 15.28 -21.91
C GLU A 532 34.19 15.39 -20.47
N TYR A 533 33.10 14.71 -20.12
CA TYR A 533 32.61 14.72 -18.76
C TYR A 533 33.57 14.00 -17.81
N LEU A 534 34.13 12.85 -18.22
CA LEU A 534 35.18 12.17 -17.46
C LEU A 534 36.43 13.04 -17.30
N ALA A 535 36.81 13.82 -18.31
CA ALA A 535 37.92 14.77 -18.20
C ALA A 535 37.65 15.91 -17.21
N GLU A 536 36.38 16.33 -17.04
CA GLU A 536 35.99 17.28 -16.00
C GLU A 536 35.97 16.63 -14.61
N LEU A 537 35.44 15.42 -14.49
CA LEU A 537 35.43 14.65 -13.24
C LEU A 537 36.86 14.38 -12.74
N ALA A 538 37.81 14.10 -13.63
CA ALA A 538 39.21 13.89 -13.28
C ALA A 538 39.91 15.12 -12.66
N LYS A 539 39.30 16.30 -12.72
CA LYS A 539 39.81 17.53 -12.07
C LYS A 539 39.34 17.67 -10.62
N VAL A 540 38.42 16.81 -10.18
CA VAL A 540 37.81 16.86 -8.86
C VAL A 540 38.52 15.89 -7.92
N GLU A 541 38.75 16.35 -6.69
CA GLU A 541 39.18 15.51 -5.59
C GLU A 541 37.94 14.84 -4.96
N PHE A 542 37.96 13.51 -4.89
CA PHE A 542 36.88 12.70 -4.30
C PHE A 542 37.33 12.18 -2.94
N ASN A 543 36.54 12.44 -1.92
CA ASN A 543 36.72 11.90 -0.57
C ASN A 543 35.84 10.66 -0.37
N ASP A 544 36.23 9.82 0.58
CA ASP A 544 35.35 8.76 1.06
C ASP A 544 34.11 9.36 1.75
N PRO A 545 32.92 8.77 1.55
CA PRO A 545 31.69 9.31 2.11
C PRO A 545 31.70 9.24 3.65
N ALA A 546 31.58 10.40 4.30
CA ALA A 546 31.50 10.54 5.75
C ALA A 546 30.13 10.12 6.32
N ILE A 547 29.09 10.09 5.48
CA ILE A 547 27.75 9.56 5.77
C ILE A 547 27.51 8.38 4.85
N ALA A 548 26.90 7.30 5.34
CA ALA A 548 26.64 6.11 4.54
C ALA A 548 25.83 6.46 3.27
N LEU A 549 26.43 6.28 2.10
CA LEU A 549 25.79 6.59 0.82
C LEU A 549 25.38 5.29 0.12
N HIS A 550 24.09 5.13 -0.15
CA HIS A 550 23.54 4.03 -0.94
C HIS A 550 23.31 4.49 -2.38
N SER A 551 23.81 3.72 -3.34
CA SER A 551 23.70 4.05 -4.77
C SER A 551 22.73 3.11 -5.47
N CYS A 552 21.87 3.68 -6.31
CA CYS A 552 20.98 2.91 -7.18
C CYS A 552 21.72 2.18 -8.32
N LEU A 553 22.99 2.54 -8.57
CA LEU A 553 23.86 1.87 -9.53
C LEU A 553 24.33 0.51 -8.96
N SER A 554 24.97 0.53 -7.79
CA SER A 554 25.58 -0.65 -7.17
C SER A 554 24.60 -1.50 -6.36
N GLN A 555 23.42 -0.96 -6.03
CA GLN A 555 22.42 -1.57 -5.14
C GLN A 555 22.98 -1.84 -3.73
N ALA A 556 23.99 -1.07 -3.34
CA ALA A 556 24.73 -1.24 -2.09
C ALA A 556 25.22 0.10 -1.56
N GLN A 557 25.79 0.08 -0.36
CA GLN A 557 26.56 1.22 0.15
C GLN A 557 27.82 1.40 -0.72
N VAL A 558 28.11 2.64 -1.10
CA VAL A 558 29.32 3.01 -1.83
C VAL A 558 30.45 3.22 -0.83
N GLU A 559 31.49 2.40 -0.93
CA GLU A 559 32.68 2.52 -0.07
C GLU A 559 33.71 3.51 -0.64
N GLN A 560 33.81 3.62 -1.96
CA GLN A 560 34.76 4.48 -2.66
C GLN A 560 34.10 5.15 -3.85
N PHE A 561 34.30 6.46 -3.99
CA PHE A 561 33.86 7.22 -5.16
C PHE A 561 34.98 7.34 -6.18
N THR A 562 34.67 7.05 -7.44
CA THR A 562 35.57 7.31 -8.56
C THR A 562 34.89 8.22 -9.59
N PRO A 563 35.66 8.91 -10.46
CA PRO A 563 35.10 9.60 -11.61
C PRO A 563 34.16 8.72 -12.45
N GLU A 564 34.53 7.45 -12.64
CA GLU A 564 33.74 6.49 -13.41
C GLU A 564 32.38 6.22 -12.76
N HIS A 565 32.31 6.19 -11.42
CA HIS A 565 31.06 5.99 -10.69
C HIS A 565 30.02 7.07 -11.05
N LEU A 566 30.39 8.36 -10.99
CA LEU A 566 29.46 9.46 -11.34
C LEU A 566 29.06 9.49 -12.81
N TRP A 567 29.92 8.99 -13.71
CA TRP A 567 29.53 8.79 -15.10
C TRP A 567 28.49 7.66 -15.22
N GLN A 568 28.76 6.52 -14.58
CA GLN A 568 27.87 5.36 -14.59
C GLN A 568 26.50 5.66 -13.98
N VAL A 569 26.43 6.52 -12.95
CA VAL A 569 25.17 6.97 -12.34
C VAL A 569 24.18 7.53 -13.36
N ILE A 570 24.64 8.18 -14.44
CA ILE A 570 23.76 8.74 -15.47
C ILE A 570 23.67 7.88 -16.74
N SER A 571 24.64 6.99 -16.97
CA SER A 571 24.71 6.16 -18.19
C SER A 571 24.15 4.75 -18.01
N GLU A 572 24.21 4.19 -16.81
CA GLU A 572 23.74 2.84 -16.49
C GLU A 572 22.34 2.84 -15.88
N PRO A 573 21.60 1.71 -15.93
CA PRO A 573 20.25 1.62 -15.40
C PRO A 573 20.13 1.89 -13.89
N VAL A 574 19.03 2.51 -13.48
CA VAL A 574 18.73 2.82 -12.07
C VAL A 574 17.93 1.70 -11.41
N HIS A 575 18.45 1.12 -10.33
CA HIS A 575 17.82 0.00 -9.60
C HIS A 575 17.28 0.42 -8.23
N PHE A 576 16.34 1.37 -8.20
CA PHE A 576 15.83 1.97 -6.97
C PHE A 576 15.27 0.95 -5.98
N ILE A 577 14.31 0.13 -6.39
CA ILE A 577 13.66 -0.81 -5.47
C ILE A 577 14.60 -1.89 -4.96
N SER A 578 15.54 -2.34 -5.78
CA SER A 578 16.55 -3.32 -5.37
C SER A 578 17.45 -2.74 -4.28
N THR A 579 17.82 -1.46 -4.43
CA THR A 579 18.61 -0.72 -3.44
C THR A 579 17.84 -0.56 -2.13
N VAL A 580 16.57 -0.13 -2.20
CA VAL A 580 15.69 -0.01 -1.02
C VAL A 580 15.50 -1.36 -0.33
N ASN A 581 15.39 -2.46 -1.08
CA ASN A 581 15.26 -3.81 -0.52
C ASN A 581 16.56 -4.37 0.05
N ALA A 582 17.73 -3.92 -0.43
CA ALA A 582 19.02 -4.29 0.11
C ALA A 582 19.32 -3.56 1.44
N ILE A 583 18.68 -2.41 1.67
CA ILE A 583 18.77 -1.68 2.92
C ILE A 583 17.83 -2.29 3.96
N ASP A 584 18.30 -2.36 5.20
CA ASP A 584 17.48 -2.70 6.34
C ASP A 584 16.58 -1.52 6.77
N ILE A 585 15.62 -1.19 5.89
CA ILE A 585 14.77 0.01 5.97
C ILE A 585 13.92 0.10 7.24
N GLY A 586 13.76 -1.00 7.98
CA GLY A 586 13.09 -0.99 9.29
C GLY A 586 13.85 -0.19 10.37
N GLN A 587 15.13 0.11 10.15
CA GLN A 587 15.92 0.96 11.05
C GLN A 587 15.84 2.45 10.72
N PHE A 588 15.22 2.82 9.59
CA PHE A 588 15.28 4.16 9.05
C PHE A 588 13.91 4.85 8.99
N ASN A 589 13.92 6.16 9.25
CA ASN A 589 12.95 7.10 8.69
C ASN A 589 13.42 7.40 7.27
N LEU A 590 12.63 7.01 6.26
CA LEU A 590 12.94 7.33 4.87
C LEU A 590 12.38 8.71 4.57
N ILE A 591 13.22 9.68 4.22
CA ILE A 591 12.80 11.06 4.02
C ILE A 591 13.08 11.43 2.57
N ASP A 592 12.03 11.70 1.81
CA ASP A 592 12.11 12.10 0.42
C ASP A 592 12.38 13.60 0.31
N MET A 593 13.56 13.90 -0.22
CA MET A 593 14.08 15.25 -0.42
C MET A 593 13.80 15.78 -1.84
N SER A 594 12.97 15.09 -2.62
CA SER A 594 12.56 15.54 -3.95
C SER A 594 11.48 16.62 -3.87
N ALA A 595 11.44 17.47 -4.90
CA ALA A 595 10.43 18.53 -4.98
C ALA A 595 8.99 18.00 -5.15
N THR A 596 8.81 16.76 -5.63
CA THR A 596 7.50 16.17 -5.91
C THR A 596 7.06 15.10 -4.93
N GLY A 597 7.93 14.61 -4.04
CA GLY A 597 7.65 13.44 -3.20
C GLY A 597 7.62 12.12 -3.97
N SER A 598 8.32 12.05 -5.10
CA SER A 598 8.25 10.93 -6.04
C SER A 598 8.86 9.64 -5.49
N LEU A 599 9.96 9.73 -4.73
CA LEU A 599 10.63 8.55 -4.17
C LEU A 599 9.82 7.93 -3.04
N ALA A 600 9.13 8.73 -2.22
CA ALA A 600 8.21 8.24 -1.21
C ALA A 600 7.06 7.43 -1.85
N SER A 601 6.56 7.89 -2.99
CA SER A 601 5.58 7.13 -3.79
C SER A 601 6.17 5.81 -4.31
N LEU A 602 7.40 5.82 -4.85
CA LEU A 602 8.06 4.60 -5.31
C LEU A 602 8.28 3.59 -4.18
N VAL A 603 8.67 4.03 -2.97
CA VAL A 603 8.80 3.16 -1.80
C VAL A 603 7.47 2.52 -1.45
N LYS A 604 6.39 3.32 -1.40
CA LYS A 604 5.03 2.84 -1.10
C LYS A 604 4.61 1.71 -2.06
N HIS A 605 4.84 1.89 -3.35
CA HIS A 605 4.47 0.92 -4.38
C HIS A 605 5.41 -0.30 -4.45
N GLY A 606 6.70 -0.12 -4.16
CA GLY A 606 7.71 -1.16 -4.31
C GLY A 606 7.88 -2.08 -3.09
N VAL A 607 7.68 -1.56 -1.89
CA VAL A 607 7.88 -2.32 -0.63
C VAL A 607 6.57 -2.93 -0.11
N GLY A 608 5.42 -2.34 -0.49
CA GLY A 608 4.09 -2.73 -0.03
C GLY A 608 3.78 -2.30 1.41
N ASP A 609 2.50 -2.35 1.80
CA ASP A 609 2.03 -1.95 3.14
C ASP A 609 2.52 -2.90 4.27
N SER A 610 3.20 -3.99 3.94
CA SER A 610 3.54 -5.10 4.84
C SER A 610 4.69 -4.83 5.82
N ARG A 611 5.49 -3.77 5.62
CA ARG A 611 6.69 -3.50 6.45
C ARG A 611 6.56 -2.37 7.48
N HIS A 612 5.40 -1.71 7.61
CA HIS A 612 5.25 -0.53 8.48
C HIS A 612 6.34 0.56 8.27
N VAL A 613 6.93 0.64 7.07
CA VAL A 613 7.94 1.63 6.71
C VAL A 613 7.22 2.81 6.05
N LYS A 614 7.21 3.96 6.72
CA LYS A 614 6.68 5.21 6.17
C LYS A 614 7.81 6.01 5.54
N ALA A 615 7.66 6.36 4.27
CA ALA A 615 8.47 7.40 3.65
C ALA A 615 7.80 8.76 3.87
N PHE A 616 8.54 9.72 4.41
CA PHE A 616 8.09 11.08 4.64
C PHE A 616 8.38 11.91 3.40
N THR A 617 7.34 12.50 2.81
CA THR A 617 7.50 13.49 1.74
C THR A 617 7.75 14.84 2.39
N LEU A 618 8.89 15.47 2.14
CA LEU A 618 9.18 16.76 2.77
C LEU A 618 8.43 17.91 2.10
N ILE A 619 8.40 17.92 0.77
CA ILE A 619 7.65 18.86 -0.05
C ILE A 619 7.03 18.16 -1.27
N ASN A 620 6.01 18.76 -1.86
CA ASN A 620 5.37 18.27 -3.08
C ASN A 620 4.82 19.43 -3.94
N GLN A 621 4.32 19.08 -5.12
CA GLN A 621 3.74 20.03 -6.10
C GLN A 621 2.35 20.58 -5.75
N PHE A 622 1.66 20.01 -4.76
CA PHE A 622 0.28 20.35 -4.38
C PHE A 622 0.20 21.35 -3.21
N GLY A 623 1.33 21.76 -2.63
CA GLY A 623 1.43 22.78 -1.58
C GLY A 623 1.33 22.24 -0.14
N ARG A 624 1.24 23.17 0.84
CA ARG A 624 1.36 22.92 2.30
C ARG A 624 2.73 22.36 2.70
N ASN A 625 3.77 22.80 2.00
CA ASN A 625 5.13 22.35 2.18
C ASN A 625 5.69 22.78 3.54
N ARG A 626 5.24 23.92 4.09
CA ARG A 626 5.60 24.34 5.45
C ARG A 626 5.02 23.45 6.53
N GLU A 627 3.73 23.15 6.42
CA GLU A 627 3.03 22.27 7.36
C GLU A 627 3.64 20.87 7.31
N THR A 628 3.89 20.35 6.11
CA THR A 628 4.49 19.04 5.90
C THR A 628 5.91 18.96 6.46
N LEU A 629 6.74 19.99 6.23
CA LEU A 629 8.06 20.11 6.82
C LEU A 629 7.98 20.12 8.36
N GLN A 630 7.14 20.98 8.93
CA GLN A 630 6.98 21.11 10.38
C GLN A 630 6.53 19.79 11.02
N GLN A 631 5.49 19.14 10.48
CA GLN A 631 5.02 17.84 10.95
C GLN A 631 6.10 16.78 10.85
N THR A 632 6.89 16.79 9.78
CA THR A 632 8.00 15.84 9.61
C THR A 632 9.08 16.09 10.66
N VAL A 633 9.47 17.34 10.91
CA VAL A 633 10.44 17.69 11.95
C VAL A 633 9.95 17.29 13.34
N GLU A 634 8.70 17.62 13.70
CA GLU A 634 8.10 17.24 14.99
C GLU A 634 8.12 15.72 15.19
N LEU A 635 7.76 14.95 14.16
CA LEU A 635 7.76 13.48 14.21
C LEU A 635 9.17 12.87 14.33
N LEU A 636 10.21 13.57 13.86
CA LEU A 636 11.58 13.08 13.89
C LEU A 636 12.37 13.57 15.13
N ALA A 637 11.85 14.58 15.84
CA ALA A 637 12.49 15.21 16.98
C ALA A 637 11.97 14.71 18.35
N ASP A 638 10.69 14.39 18.45
CA ASP A 638 10.13 13.50 19.49
C ASP A 638 10.73 12.11 19.34
#